data_AF-A0A5W0BCX6-F1
#
_entry.id   AF-A0A5W0BCX6-F1
#
_cell.length_a   1.000
_cell.length_b   1.000
_cell.length_c   1.000
_cell.angle_alpha   90.00
_cell.angle_beta   90.00
_cell.angle_gamma   90.00
#
_symmetry.space_group_name_H-M   'P 1'
#
loop_
_entity.id
_entity.type
_entity.pdbx_description
1 polymer ?
#
loop_
_entity_poly.entity_id
_entity_poly.type
_entity_poly.pdbx_seq_one_letter_code
_entity_poly.pdbx_strand_id
1 'polypeptide(L)'
;GAWSLTLPTKQIEGQLINVTATDAAGNASGTLGITAPILPLAARDNITSLDLTSTAVTSTQNYSDYGLLLVGALGNVASVLGNDTAQVEFTIAEGGTGDVTIDAAATGIVLSLLSTQEIVVQRYDTSLGAWTTIVNTAVGDFANLLTLTGSGVTLNLSGLGEGQYRVLTYNTSLLATGSYTSLDVDVHQTSAGIISGPTISTGNVMADDTAPTGTTVTAITNANGVSTPVGAGGVDIQGQYGTLHINQDGSYTYTLTKPTAGYGHKESFTYTITQNGVGSSAAQLVINLGPAPVPGSVIATDNNASLVFDTHVSYVNNGPSTQSGVTVLSVGLGNVLNANLLDDMTNPIIFNVEEGATRTMTLQGTVGGVSLVSTFDLYVYRFNDAIQQYEQFRVQKGWINTLLLAGQSQPLTLTLPGGEYLFVLNTASGISVLTGYTLAISQDHTYAVDSITANTTGNVLTNDVAPTDSLLTEVNGVAIAATGTTEVNGLYGSLIIDARGNYTYTLKNGVGADSIKTPDSFIYTVKAPNGDTDTASLNITPTARALDAINDVSDTLSVATLQDTAAWLDSSVGSASWGLLGKSGSGSGTFDVATGTVLKGASLVFDVSTLITLGNLNISWAIQENGTVIRNGTVPVANITLGSATVTVNLSGLELDAGTYTLNFTGTNTLAGAATITPRVIGTTVDLDNFETSGTHTVLGNIFDGSDAAGAMDQLNTVNTRLSISGYNGSAATLDAAANTTSATIQGHYGTLQINLDGAYTYTLNNGIAMSSITSKEVFTYQLDDKMGHTDSATLTIDMAPQIVSTNQNDVLIGSAYGDTLIYHLLNGADATGGNGADRWQNFSTAQGDKIDIHELLTGWDHQAATLGNFVQVHTSGANTVISVDRDGVGSAFKSTDLVTLENVQLTLNDLLQNNHLITGG
;
A
#
# COMPACT_ATOMS: atom_id res chain seq x y z
N GLY A 1 28.01 45.25 -61.55
CA GLY A 1 29.35 44.64 -61.41
C GLY A 1 29.26 43.50 -60.43
N ALA A 2 30.04 42.45 -60.62
CA ALA A 2 30.24 41.44 -59.58
C ALA A 2 31.31 41.97 -58.62
N TRP A 3 31.00 41.97 -57.33
CA TRP A 3 31.92 42.42 -56.28
C TRP A 3 32.09 41.30 -55.26
N SER A 4 33.28 41.19 -54.70
CA SER A 4 33.58 40.27 -53.60
C SER A 4 34.25 41.06 -52.49
N LEU A 5 33.83 40.79 -51.25
CA LEU A 5 34.41 41.38 -50.05
C LEU A 5 34.75 40.24 -49.08
N THR A 6 36.02 40.12 -48.72
CA THR A 6 36.46 39.25 -47.62
C THR A 6 36.29 40.02 -46.31
N LEU A 7 35.52 39.46 -45.37
CA LEU A 7 35.34 40.09 -44.07
C LEU A 7 36.66 40.01 -43.26
N PRO A 8 37.02 41.06 -42.51
CA PRO A 8 38.23 41.07 -41.68
C PRO A 8 38.16 40.09 -40.51
N THR A 9 36.94 39.74 -40.06
CA THR A 9 36.69 38.76 -39.00
C THR A 9 35.63 37.77 -39.45
N LYS A 10 35.90 36.47 -39.33
CA LYS A 10 34.94 35.41 -39.63
C LYS A 10 33.73 35.53 -38.69
N GLN A 11 32.52 35.53 -39.24
CA GLN A 11 31.27 35.51 -38.47
C GLN A 11 30.75 34.07 -38.41
N ILE A 12 30.46 33.56 -37.20
CA ILE A 12 30.21 32.12 -36.93
C ILE A 12 29.16 31.85 -35.83
N GLU A 13 28.39 32.87 -35.43
CA GLU A 13 27.44 32.81 -34.31
C GLU A 13 26.06 33.39 -34.70
N GLY A 14 25.64 33.27 -35.96
CA GLY A 14 24.35 33.84 -36.35
C GLY A 14 24.35 35.37 -36.52
N GLN A 15 25.52 36.02 -36.60
CA GLN A 15 25.60 37.46 -36.74
C GLN A 15 25.00 37.93 -38.08
N LEU A 16 24.23 39.02 -38.06
CA LEU A 16 23.63 39.61 -39.25
C LEU A 16 24.61 40.56 -39.95
N ILE A 17 25.04 40.20 -41.15
CA ILE A 17 25.90 41.01 -42.01
C ILE A 17 25.01 41.79 -42.98
N ASN A 18 24.99 43.10 -42.82
CA ASN A 18 24.23 44.01 -43.66
C ASN A 18 25.13 44.64 -44.73
N VAL A 19 24.74 44.53 -46.00
CA VAL A 19 25.47 45.09 -47.14
C VAL A 19 24.63 46.16 -47.81
N THR A 20 25.21 47.33 -48.02
CA THR A 20 24.68 48.40 -48.87
C THR A 20 25.74 48.82 -49.88
N ALA A 21 25.31 49.37 -51.01
CA ALA A 21 26.19 49.94 -52.03
C ALA A 21 25.79 51.38 -52.31
N THR A 22 26.74 52.30 -52.31
CA THR A 22 26.50 53.72 -52.59
C THR A 22 27.12 54.08 -53.93
N ASP A 23 26.34 54.73 -54.81
CA ASP A 23 26.84 55.19 -56.10
C ASP A 23 27.75 56.44 -55.97
N ALA A 24 28.36 56.86 -57.08
CA ALA A 24 29.27 58.01 -57.11
C ALA A 24 28.56 59.37 -56.84
N ALA A 25 27.23 59.41 -56.91
CA ALA A 25 26.43 60.59 -56.55
C ALA A 25 26.00 60.59 -55.07
N GLY A 26 26.32 59.52 -54.32
CA GLY A 26 26.02 59.40 -52.89
C GLY A 26 24.71 58.68 -52.57
N ASN A 27 24.02 58.09 -53.55
CA ASN A 27 22.78 57.36 -53.30
C ASN A 27 23.07 55.93 -52.85
N ALA A 28 22.59 55.53 -51.67
CA ALA A 28 22.76 54.19 -51.14
C ALA A 28 21.63 53.25 -51.58
N SER A 29 21.96 51.97 -51.84
CA SER A 29 21.00 50.90 -52.07
C SER A 29 20.22 50.55 -50.79
N GLY A 30 19.14 49.78 -50.93
CA GLY A 30 18.56 49.07 -49.78
C GLY A 30 19.56 48.09 -49.15
N THR A 31 19.35 47.79 -47.87
CA THR A 31 20.20 46.87 -47.11
C THR A 31 19.85 45.42 -47.39
N LEU A 32 20.83 44.61 -47.78
CA LEU A 32 20.70 43.15 -47.84
C LEU A 32 21.37 42.54 -46.61
N GLY A 33 20.62 41.78 -45.82
CA GLY A 33 21.13 41.06 -44.66
C GLY A 33 21.42 39.59 -44.98
N ILE A 34 22.58 39.09 -44.56
CA ILE A 34 22.93 37.66 -44.55
C ILE A 34 23.30 37.27 -43.13
N THR A 35 22.68 36.23 -42.60
CA THR A 35 23.00 35.68 -41.29
C THR A 35 24.15 34.68 -41.41
N ALA A 36 25.19 34.85 -40.60
CA ALA A 36 26.30 33.90 -40.51
C ALA A 36 25.81 32.53 -39.97
N PRO A 37 26.45 31.40 -40.32
CA PRO A 37 26.13 30.12 -39.71
C PRO A 37 26.48 30.13 -38.21
N ILE A 38 25.74 29.38 -37.38
CA ILE A 38 26.12 29.08 -35.99
C ILE A 38 26.93 27.78 -36.02
N LEU A 39 28.18 27.80 -35.54
CA LEU A 39 28.96 26.59 -35.33
C LEU A 39 28.68 25.99 -33.94
N PRO A 40 28.49 24.66 -33.81
CA PRO A 40 28.23 24.01 -32.53
C PRO A 40 29.47 24.03 -31.62
N LEU A 41 29.27 24.22 -30.31
CA LEU A 41 30.30 24.03 -29.28
C LEU A 41 30.28 22.57 -28.82
N ALA A 42 31.39 21.86 -28.97
CA ALA A 42 31.49 20.45 -28.54
C ALA A 42 32.90 20.12 -28.06
N ALA A 43 32.99 19.72 -26.78
CA ALA A 43 34.18 19.15 -26.16
C ALA A 43 34.30 17.65 -26.50
N ARG A 44 35.52 17.12 -26.56
CA ARG A 44 35.83 15.72 -26.87
C ARG A 44 36.82 15.11 -25.89
N ASP A 45 36.68 13.81 -25.64
CA ASP A 45 37.56 13.14 -24.70
C ASP A 45 38.99 13.07 -25.24
N ASN A 46 39.93 13.45 -24.38
CA ASN A 46 41.36 13.41 -24.65
C ASN A 46 41.98 12.25 -23.89
N ILE A 47 42.72 11.39 -24.59
CA ILE A 47 43.49 10.31 -23.95
C ILE A 47 44.97 10.53 -24.25
N THR A 48 45.78 10.61 -23.21
CA THR A 48 47.24 10.64 -23.31
C THR A 48 47.85 9.54 -22.45
N SER A 49 49.11 9.19 -22.73
CA SER A 49 49.84 8.20 -21.95
C SER A 49 51.19 8.73 -21.48
N LEU A 50 51.59 8.33 -20.29
CA LEU A 50 52.97 8.37 -19.83
C LEU A 50 53.54 6.98 -20.09
N ASP A 51 54.43 6.86 -21.08
CA ASP A 51 55.07 5.60 -21.50
C ASP A 51 56.01 5.05 -20.43
N LEU A 52 55.44 4.59 -19.33
CA LEU A 52 56.16 3.97 -18.25
C LEU A 52 56.49 2.52 -18.66
N THR A 53 57.67 2.08 -18.27
CA THR A 53 58.14 0.69 -18.41
C THR A 53 58.47 0.17 -17.02
N SER A 54 58.24 -1.13 -16.79
CA SER A 54 58.58 -1.78 -15.54
C SER A 54 59.51 -2.96 -15.79
N THR A 55 60.50 -3.15 -14.92
CA THR A 55 61.29 -4.39 -14.86
C THR A 55 60.62 -5.47 -14.03
N ALA A 56 59.41 -5.23 -13.52
CA ALA A 56 58.64 -6.23 -12.80
C ALA A 56 58.35 -7.42 -13.72
N VAL A 57 58.54 -8.63 -13.20
CA VAL A 57 58.10 -9.84 -13.87
C VAL A 57 56.73 -10.22 -13.33
N THR A 58 55.84 -10.63 -14.22
CA THR A 58 54.53 -11.17 -13.83
C THR A 58 54.59 -12.70 -13.79
N SER A 59 53.87 -13.28 -12.84
CA SER A 59 53.70 -14.72 -12.73
C SER A 59 52.29 -15.03 -12.25
N THR A 60 51.62 -15.96 -12.92
CA THR A 60 50.34 -16.51 -12.46
C THR A 60 50.61 -17.81 -11.72
N GLN A 61 50.05 -17.94 -10.52
CA GLN A 61 50.00 -19.20 -9.80
C GLN A 61 48.56 -19.51 -9.43
N ASN A 62 48.13 -20.72 -9.79
CA ASN A 62 46.83 -21.25 -9.41
C ASN A 62 47.02 -22.10 -8.14
N TYR A 63 46.15 -21.89 -7.17
CA TYR A 63 46.10 -22.63 -5.93
C TYR A 63 44.68 -23.09 -5.69
N SER A 64 44.48 -24.39 -5.57
CA SER A 64 43.17 -24.96 -5.29
C SER A 64 43.20 -25.79 -4.00
N ASP A 65 42.14 -25.72 -3.22
CA ASP A 65 41.91 -26.64 -2.11
C ASP A 65 40.44 -27.10 -2.08
N TYR A 66 40.18 -28.25 -1.46
CA TYR A 66 38.84 -28.81 -1.33
C TYR A 66 38.65 -29.40 0.06
N GLY A 67 37.56 -29.03 0.72
CA GLY A 67 37.33 -29.42 2.10
C GLY A 67 35.92 -29.11 2.56
N LEU A 68 35.67 -29.34 3.85
CA LEU A 68 34.41 -29.05 4.51
C LEU A 68 34.13 -27.54 4.43
N LEU A 69 32.91 -27.18 4.02
CA LEU A 69 32.44 -25.80 4.02
C LEU A 69 32.27 -25.34 5.46
N LEU A 70 32.96 -24.25 5.83
CA LEU A 70 32.81 -23.66 7.15
C LEU A 70 31.43 -23.00 7.25
N VAL A 71 30.77 -23.07 8.41
CA VAL A 71 29.43 -22.51 8.60
C VAL A 71 29.44 -21.58 9.81
N GLY A 72 28.92 -20.34 9.66
CA GLY A 72 28.87 -19.31 10.70
C GLY A 72 30.04 -18.28 10.69
N ALA A 73 30.04 -17.33 11.64
CA ALA A 73 30.95 -16.17 11.66
C ALA A 73 32.39 -16.49 12.10
N LEU A 74 33.37 -15.89 11.42
CA LEU A 74 34.82 -16.01 11.64
C LEU A 74 35.35 -15.21 12.85
N GLY A 75 34.82 -15.46 14.05
CA GLY A 75 35.40 -14.93 15.30
C GLY A 75 36.80 -15.51 15.61
N ASN A 76 37.23 -15.51 16.88
CA ASN A 76 38.50 -16.12 17.36
C ASN A 76 38.67 -17.64 17.06
N VAL A 77 37.78 -18.24 16.27
CA VAL A 77 37.81 -19.62 15.77
C VAL A 77 38.93 -19.85 14.74
N ALA A 78 39.56 -18.79 14.23
CA ALA A 78 40.72 -18.87 13.35
C ALA A 78 41.97 -19.56 13.97
N SER A 79 41.98 -19.85 15.27
CA SER A 79 43.04 -20.64 15.94
C SER A 79 42.75 -22.15 16.04
N VAL A 80 41.61 -22.65 15.52
CA VAL A 80 41.17 -24.05 15.65
C VAL A 80 40.74 -24.64 14.29
N LEU A 81 41.32 -24.16 13.18
CA LEU A 81 41.11 -24.77 11.87
C LEU A 81 41.95 -26.05 11.76
N GLY A 82 41.29 -27.20 11.60
CA GLY A 82 41.94 -28.46 11.22
C GLY A 82 42.20 -28.53 9.71
N ASN A 83 42.96 -29.54 9.26
CA ASN A 83 43.32 -29.72 7.84
C ASN A 83 42.14 -30.11 6.91
N ASP A 84 40.93 -30.22 7.44
CA ASP A 84 39.75 -30.69 6.70
C ASP A 84 38.89 -29.55 6.11
N THR A 85 39.21 -28.27 6.37
CA THR A 85 38.53 -27.10 5.80
C THR A 85 39.26 -26.64 4.54
N ALA A 86 38.53 -26.29 3.47
CA ALA A 86 39.13 -25.73 2.26
C ALA A 86 39.79 -24.37 2.59
N GLN A 87 41.11 -24.29 2.47
CA GLN A 87 41.86 -23.05 2.63
C GLN A 87 42.99 -22.98 1.61
N VAL A 88 43.20 -21.79 1.06
CA VAL A 88 44.30 -21.55 0.14
C VAL A 88 45.22 -20.51 0.73
N GLU A 89 46.49 -20.85 0.91
CA GLU A 89 47.53 -19.92 1.34
C GLU A 89 48.43 -19.53 0.16
N PHE A 90 48.73 -18.24 0.03
CA PHE A 90 49.68 -17.73 -0.96
C PHE A 90 50.51 -16.59 -0.38
N THR A 91 51.64 -16.26 -1.03
CA THR A 91 52.53 -15.19 -0.58
C THR A 91 52.84 -14.25 -1.73
N ILE A 92 52.68 -12.95 -1.50
CA ILE A 92 53.16 -11.90 -2.40
C ILE A 92 54.54 -11.47 -1.90
N ALA A 93 55.54 -11.58 -2.78
CA ALA A 93 56.93 -11.27 -2.46
C ALA A 93 57.13 -9.78 -2.10
N GLU A 94 58.20 -9.49 -1.36
CA GLU A 94 58.57 -8.14 -0.93
C GLU A 94 58.59 -7.16 -2.10
N GLY A 95 57.92 -6.02 -1.94
CA GLY A 95 57.75 -4.96 -2.94
C GLY A 95 56.89 -5.30 -4.17
N GLY A 96 56.27 -6.48 -4.23
CA GLY A 96 55.35 -6.88 -5.29
C GLY A 96 53.88 -6.52 -5.02
N THR A 97 53.06 -6.66 -6.06
CA THR A 97 51.60 -6.57 -5.99
C THR A 97 50.97 -7.84 -6.54
N GLY A 98 49.75 -8.16 -6.11
CA GLY A 98 49.02 -9.32 -6.62
C GLY A 98 47.55 -8.99 -6.89
N ASP A 99 47.08 -9.41 -8.05
CA ASP A 99 45.66 -9.47 -8.37
C ASP A 99 45.21 -10.93 -8.19
N VAL A 100 44.08 -11.13 -7.51
CA VAL A 100 43.64 -12.43 -7.05
C VAL A 100 42.18 -12.65 -7.43
N THR A 101 41.93 -13.70 -8.19
CA THR A 101 40.58 -14.20 -8.47
C THR A 101 40.34 -15.43 -7.60
N ILE A 102 39.24 -15.43 -6.86
CA ILE A 102 38.86 -16.50 -5.94
C ILE A 102 37.51 -17.03 -6.40
N ASP A 103 37.48 -18.30 -6.81
CA ASP A 103 36.27 -19.04 -7.13
C ASP A 103 35.98 -20.04 -6.01
N ALA A 104 34.90 -19.81 -5.27
CA ALA A 104 34.42 -20.75 -4.27
C ALA A 104 33.14 -21.42 -4.80
N ALA A 105 33.14 -22.75 -4.90
CA ALA A 105 31.99 -23.51 -5.34
C ALA A 105 31.60 -24.55 -4.29
N ALA A 106 30.38 -24.47 -3.78
CA ALA A 106 29.84 -25.45 -2.85
C ALA A 106 29.25 -26.66 -3.61
N THR A 107 29.64 -27.87 -3.23
CA THR A 107 29.06 -29.13 -3.72
C THR A 107 28.32 -29.83 -2.57
N GLY A 108 27.00 -29.96 -2.67
CA GLY A 108 26.13 -30.48 -1.60
C GLY A 108 24.63 -30.53 -1.97
N ILE A 109 23.78 -31.05 -1.07
CA ILE A 109 22.40 -31.51 -1.34
C ILE A 109 21.38 -30.37 -1.58
N VAL A 110 21.75 -29.09 -1.47
CA VAL A 110 20.79 -27.97 -1.53
C VAL A 110 21.31 -26.82 -2.41
N LEU A 111 20.61 -26.51 -3.50
CA LEU A 111 20.94 -25.41 -4.42
C LEU A 111 20.71 -24.00 -3.81
N SER A 112 20.00 -23.89 -2.69
CA SER A 112 19.78 -22.63 -1.96
C SER A 112 20.99 -22.16 -1.15
N LEU A 113 22.12 -22.88 -1.21
CA LEU A 113 23.34 -22.58 -0.45
C LEU A 113 24.19 -21.46 -1.04
N LEU A 114 23.98 -21.09 -2.31
CA LEU A 114 24.79 -20.10 -3.02
C LEU A 114 24.53 -18.66 -2.54
N SER A 115 23.31 -18.34 -2.11
CA SER A 115 22.95 -16.99 -1.65
C SER A 115 23.54 -16.62 -0.28
N THR A 116 24.18 -17.58 0.39
CA THR A 116 24.74 -17.42 1.74
C THR A 116 26.21 -17.83 1.80
N GLN A 117 26.87 -18.10 0.66
CA GLN A 117 28.29 -18.43 0.61
C GLN A 117 29.13 -17.16 0.57
N GLU A 118 30.10 -17.06 1.47
CA GLU A 118 30.96 -15.91 1.70
C GLU A 118 32.44 -16.28 1.61
N ILE A 119 33.29 -15.29 1.33
CA ILE A 119 34.75 -15.42 1.22
C ILE A 119 35.43 -14.46 2.20
N VAL A 120 36.46 -14.94 2.88
CA VAL A 120 37.36 -14.13 3.68
C VAL A 120 38.79 -14.27 3.22
N VAL A 121 39.47 -13.12 3.12
CA VAL A 121 40.90 -13.04 2.88
C VAL A 121 41.56 -12.44 4.10
N GLN A 122 42.56 -13.14 4.63
CA GLN A 122 43.35 -12.72 5.78
C GLN A 122 44.80 -12.52 5.38
N ARG A 123 45.45 -11.53 5.98
CA ARG A 123 46.90 -11.28 5.87
C ARG A 123 47.58 -11.63 7.18
N TYR A 124 48.74 -12.28 7.12
CA TYR A 124 49.49 -12.60 8.33
C TYR A 124 50.21 -11.36 8.85
N ASP A 125 49.88 -10.92 10.07
CA ASP A 125 50.57 -9.84 10.75
C ASP A 125 51.70 -10.42 11.59
N THR A 126 52.94 -10.23 11.12
CA THR A 126 54.16 -10.72 11.80
C THR A 126 54.42 -10.05 13.14
N SER A 127 53.88 -8.86 13.39
CA SER A 127 54.04 -8.15 14.67
C SER A 127 53.09 -8.67 15.75
N LEU A 128 51.91 -9.14 15.33
CA LEU A 128 50.91 -9.74 16.21
C LEU A 128 51.01 -11.27 16.28
N GLY A 129 51.73 -11.90 15.36
CA GLY A 129 51.83 -13.36 15.25
C GLY A 129 50.49 -14.02 14.92
N ALA A 130 49.61 -13.30 14.20
CA ALA A 130 48.22 -13.68 13.97
C ALA A 130 47.75 -13.28 12.56
N TRP A 131 46.76 -14.01 12.06
CA TRP A 131 46.05 -13.66 10.83
C TRP A 131 45.05 -12.53 11.11
N THR A 132 45.10 -11.47 10.31
CA THR A 132 44.17 -10.33 10.36
C THR A 132 43.30 -10.34 9.11
N THR A 133 41.99 -10.22 9.29
CA THR A 133 41.05 -10.15 8.17
C THR A 133 41.20 -8.81 7.45
N ILE A 134 41.41 -8.88 6.13
CA ILE A 134 41.51 -7.69 5.28
C ILE A 134 40.33 -7.57 4.31
N VAL A 135 39.66 -8.68 4.01
CA VAL A 135 38.43 -8.72 3.22
C VAL A 135 37.47 -9.71 3.86
N ASN A 136 36.22 -9.30 4.03
CA ASN A 136 35.13 -10.18 4.43
C ASN A 136 33.87 -9.78 3.67
N THR A 137 33.41 -10.65 2.76
CA THR A 137 32.30 -10.35 1.86
C THR A 137 30.94 -10.27 2.57
N ALA A 138 30.83 -10.77 3.81
CA ALA A 138 29.64 -10.58 4.64
C ALA A 138 29.52 -9.17 5.25
N VAL A 139 30.53 -8.31 5.10
CA VAL A 139 30.50 -6.91 5.54
C VAL A 139 30.20 -6.02 4.33
N GLY A 140 29.22 -5.12 4.46
CA GLY A 140 28.67 -4.33 3.35
C GLY A 140 29.71 -3.57 2.51
N ASP A 141 30.82 -3.14 3.11
CA ASP A 141 31.93 -2.47 2.40
C ASP A 141 32.61 -3.35 1.32
N PHE A 142 32.51 -4.68 1.45
CA PHE A 142 33.13 -5.67 0.55
C PHE A 142 32.14 -6.60 -0.14
N ALA A 143 30.86 -6.55 0.23
CA ALA A 143 29.77 -7.30 -0.42
C ALA A 143 29.67 -6.96 -1.92
N ASN A 144 30.00 -5.72 -2.29
CA ASN A 144 29.98 -5.22 -3.67
C ASN A 144 31.06 -5.86 -4.59
N LEU A 145 31.98 -6.66 -4.04
CA LEU A 145 33.05 -7.35 -4.77
C LEU A 145 32.73 -8.83 -5.05
N LEU A 146 31.64 -9.36 -4.50
CA LEU A 146 31.24 -10.75 -4.63
C LEU A 146 30.25 -10.92 -5.80
N THR A 147 30.52 -11.88 -6.68
CA THR A 147 29.66 -12.21 -7.83
C THR A 147 29.12 -13.63 -7.69
N LEU A 148 27.82 -13.83 -7.94
CA LEU A 148 27.19 -15.15 -7.93
C LEU A 148 27.34 -15.78 -9.31
N THR A 149 27.93 -16.97 -9.39
CA THR A 149 27.96 -17.79 -10.61
C THR A 149 26.98 -18.95 -10.49
N GLY A 150 26.62 -19.59 -11.60
CA GLY A 150 25.65 -20.71 -11.60
C GLY A 150 26.05 -21.93 -10.74
N SER A 151 27.27 -21.97 -10.20
CA SER A 151 27.79 -23.04 -9.35
C SER A 151 28.58 -22.58 -8.12
N GLY A 152 28.71 -21.27 -7.85
CA GLY A 152 29.57 -20.76 -6.78
C GLY A 152 29.53 -19.24 -6.62
N VAL A 153 30.45 -18.69 -5.83
CA VAL A 153 30.73 -17.25 -5.72
C VAL A 153 32.16 -16.93 -6.15
N THR A 154 32.34 -15.80 -6.83
CA THR A 154 33.64 -15.32 -7.30
C THR A 154 33.96 -13.97 -6.67
N LEU A 155 35.15 -13.83 -6.09
CA LEU A 155 35.70 -12.58 -5.53
C LEU A 155 36.98 -12.19 -6.28
N ASN A 156 37.02 -10.96 -6.80
CA ASN A 156 38.21 -10.39 -7.44
C ASN A 156 38.83 -9.32 -6.54
N LEU A 157 40.13 -9.45 -6.24
CA LEU A 157 40.90 -8.50 -5.45
C LEU A 157 42.08 -8.00 -6.26
N SER A 158 42.18 -6.69 -6.47
CA SER A 158 43.33 -6.09 -7.16
C SER A 158 44.29 -5.40 -6.20
N GLY A 159 45.58 -5.41 -6.51
CA GLY A 159 46.57 -4.57 -5.83
C GLY A 159 46.90 -5.00 -4.40
N LEU A 160 46.77 -6.27 -4.05
CA LEU A 160 47.25 -6.78 -2.77
C LEU A 160 48.77 -6.56 -2.65
N GLY A 161 49.22 -5.94 -1.57
CA GLY A 161 50.65 -5.68 -1.34
C GLY A 161 51.41 -6.90 -0.82
N GLU A 162 52.72 -6.76 -0.60
CA GLU A 162 53.57 -7.80 -0.03
C GLU A 162 52.98 -8.45 1.24
N GLY A 163 53.19 -9.76 1.41
CA GLY A 163 52.76 -10.47 2.63
C GLY A 163 52.26 -11.88 2.37
N GLN A 164 52.01 -12.60 3.46
CA GLN A 164 51.38 -13.91 3.42
C GLN A 164 49.87 -13.74 3.57
N TYR A 165 49.12 -14.42 2.71
CA TYR A 165 47.67 -14.37 2.65
C TYR A 165 47.09 -15.77 2.76
N ARG A 166 45.88 -15.85 3.32
CA ARG A 166 45.06 -17.04 3.22
C ARG A 166 43.62 -16.68 2.89
N VAL A 167 42.98 -17.55 2.13
CA VAL A 167 41.61 -17.45 1.67
C VAL A 167 40.81 -18.58 2.28
N LEU A 168 39.65 -18.25 2.83
CA LEU A 168 38.67 -19.20 3.35
C LEU A 168 37.31 -18.88 2.75
N THR A 169 36.47 -19.91 2.58
CA THR A 169 35.06 -19.74 2.28
C THR A 169 34.20 -20.33 3.39
N TYR A 170 33.09 -19.68 3.68
CA TYR A 170 32.15 -20.10 4.70
C TYR A 170 30.72 -19.81 4.25
N ASN A 171 29.73 -20.39 4.93
CA ASN A 171 28.32 -20.15 4.68
C ASN A 171 27.66 -19.47 5.89
N THR A 172 26.81 -18.49 5.62
CA THR A 172 25.99 -17.81 6.63
C THR A 172 24.67 -18.55 6.94
N SER A 173 24.33 -19.59 6.19
CA SER A 173 23.21 -20.49 6.45
C SER A 173 23.68 -21.80 7.09
N LEU A 174 23.00 -22.21 8.15
CA LEU A 174 23.27 -23.47 8.82
C LEU A 174 22.71 -24.71 8.16
N LEU A 175 21.91 -24.54 7.12
CA LEU A 175 21.48 -25.65 6.28
C LEU A 175 22.64 -26.25 5.45
N ALA A 176 23.83 -25.64 5.55
CA ALA A 176 25.06 -26.04 4.87
C ALA A 176 25.89 -27.11 5.61
N THR A 177 25.55 -27.50 6.86
CA THR A 177 26.37 -28.45 7.63
C THR A 177 26.59 -29.77 6.87
N GLY A 178 27.87 -30.14 6.68
CA GLY A 178 28.28 -31.35 5.94
C GLY A 178 28.48 -31.15 4.43
N SER A 179 28.30 -29.93 3.92
CA SER A 179 28.64 -29.59 2.54
C SER A 179 30.14 -29.43 2.36
N TYR A 180 30.61 -29.69 1.16
CA TYR A 180 32.00 -29.44 0.78
C TYR A 180 32.07 -28.22 -0.10
N THR A 181 33.23 -27.58 -0.09
CA THR A 181 33.52 -26.44 -0.95
C THR A 181 34.86 -26.67 -1.64
N SER A 182 34.91 -26.38 -2.93
CA SER A 182 36.16 -26.19 -3.66
C SER A 182 36.49 -24.70 -3.64
N LEU A 183 37.74 -24.39 -3.36
CA LEU A 183 38.30 -23.06 -3.47
C LEU A 183 39.37 -23.11 -4.55
N ASP A 184 39.21 -22.32 -5.60
CA ASP A 184 40.21 -22.12 -6.65
C ASP A 184 40.66 -20.67 -6.61
N VAL A 185 41.97 -20.43 -6.51
CA VAL A 185 42.54 -19.10 -6.34
C VAL A 185 43.64 -18.89 -7.35
N ASP A 186 43.35 -18.02 -8.32
CA ASP A 186 44.31 -17.57 -9.30
C ASP A 186 44.98 -16.29 -8.80
N VAL A 187 46.28 -16.39 -8.53
CA VAL A 187 47.11 -15.30 -8.02
C VAL A 187 48.03 -14.82 -9.13
N HIS A 188 47.73 -13.65 -9.67
CA HIS A 188 48.54 -12.94 -10.66
C HIS A 188 49.48 -11.97 -9.93
N GLN A 189 50.72 -12.39 -9.71
CA GLN A 189 51.74 -11.59 -9.04
C GLN A 189 52.56 -10.78 -10.01
N THR A 190 52.84 -9.55 -9.62
CA THR A 190 53.83 -8.66 -10.22
C THR A 190 54.94 -8.44 -9.22
N SER A 191 56.17 -8.84 -9.55
CA SER A 191 57.33 -8.67 -8.65
C SER A 191 57.62 -7.18 -8.40
N ALA A 192 58.40 -6.88 -7.36
CA ALA A 192 59.02 -5.57 -7.24
C ALA A 192 59.81 -5.25 -8.52
N GLY A 193 59.39 -4.19 -9.22
CA GLY A 193 60.04 -3.67 -10.42
C GLY A 193 60.44 -2.22 -10.25
N ILE A 194 61.39 -1.75 -11.06
CA ILE A 194 61.72 -0.33 -11.14
C ILE A 194 60.86 0.27 -12.26
N ILE A 195 59.98 1.22 -11.91
CA ILE A 195 59.23 2.00 -12.90
C ILE A 195 60.15 3.04 -13.53
N SER A 196 60.30 2.99 -14.84
CA SER A 196 61.16 3.87 -15.64
C SER A 196 60.34 4.48 -16.78
N GLY A 197 60.37 5.80 -16.94
CA GLY A 197 59.65 6.49 -18.01
C GLY A 197 59.47 7.98 -17.72
N PRO A 198 58.79 8.73 -18.61
CA PRO A 198 58.47 10.13 -18.38
C PRO A 198 57.52 10.27 -17.18
N THR A 199 57.70 11.32 -16.38
CA THR A 199 56.80 11.67 -15.25
C THR A 199 55.95 12.90 -15.54
N ILE A 200 56.08 13.48 -16.73
CA ILE A 200 55.37 14.70 -17.14
C ILE A 200 54.71 14.45 -18.48
N SER A 201 53.41 14.72 -18.59
CA SER A 201 52.67 14.76 -19.85
C SER A 201 52.13 16.17 -20.06
N THR A 202 52.23 16.67 -21.29
CA THR A 202 51.73 18.00 -21.66
C THR A 202 50.85 17.86 -22.89
N GLY A 203 49.76 18.61 -22.94
CA GLY A 203 48.87 18.61 -24.09
C GLY A 203 47.96 19.82 -24.11
N ASN A 204 46.95 19.79 -24.98
CA ASN A 204 45.88 20.77 -24.97
C ASN A 204 44.55 20.03 -25.17
N VAL A 205 43.63 20.14 -24.20
CA VAL A 205 42.33 19.45 -24.24
C VAL A 205 41.40 19.98 -25.32
N MET A 206 41.62 21.23 -25.78
CA MET A 206 40.81 21.85 -26.84
C MET A 206 41.37 21.62 -28.25
N ALA A 207 42.38 20.77 -28.42
CA ALA A 207 43.07 20.61 -29.69
C ALA A 207 42.21 19.96 -30.79
N ASP A 208 41.31 19.05 -30.42
CA ASP A 208 40.39 18.33 -31.31
C ASP A 208 38.92 18.71 -31.10
N ASP A 209 38.66 19.62 -30.16
CA ASP A 209 37.35 20.19 -29.89
C ASP A 209 36.81 21.02 -31.05
N THR A 210 35.47 21.10 -31.12
CA THR A 210 34.81 22.13 -31.93
C THR A 210 34.63 23.37 -31.06
N ALA A 211 35.68 24.18 -30.99
CA ALA A 211 35.75 25.38 -30.16
C ALA A 211 35.89 26.66 -31.01
N PRO A 212 34.81 27.44 -31.20
CA PRO A 212 34.88 28.77 -31.82
C PRO A 212 35.84 29.72 -31.10
N THR A 213 36.23 30.81 -31.77
CA THR A 213 37.09 31.83 -31.16
C THR A 213 36.41 32.48 -29.96
N GLY A 214 37.08 32.51 -28.80
CA GLY A 214 36.54 33.01 -27.53
C GLY A 214 36.09 31.92 -26.56
N THR A 215 36.21 30.65 -26.95
CA THR A 215 36.05 29.50 -26.04
C THR A 215 37.24 29.36 -25.10
N THR A 216 36.96 29.16 -23.81
CA THR A 216 37.97 28.86 -22.79
C THR A 216 37.55 27.68 -21.93
N VAL A 217 38.52 26.96 -21.37
CA VAL A 217 38.26 26.04 -20.26
C VAL A 217 37.90 26.87 -19.03
N THR A 218 36.72 26.64 -18.48
CA THR A 218 36.18 27.41 -17.34
C THR A 218 36.14 26.63 -16.04
N ALA A 219 36.11 25.29 -16.11
CA ALA A 219 36.10 24.44 -14.93
C ALA A 219 36.80 23.11 -15.21
N ILE A 220 37.32 22.50 -14.15
CA ILE A 220 37.88 21.15 -14.14
C ILE A 220 37.32 20.42 -12.92
N THR A 221 36.78 19.23 -13.12
CA THR A 221 36.19 18.38 -12.08
C THR A 221 37.07 17.15 -11.91
N ASN A 222 37.47 16.86 -10.67
CA ASN A 222 38.27 15.67 -10.38
C ASN A 222 37.40 14.40 -10.24
N ALA A 223 38.04 13.23 -10.09
CA ALA A 223 37.37 11.94 -9.93
C ALA A 223 36.41 11.86 -8.72
N ASN A 224 36.55 12.73 -7.72
CA ASN A 224 35.64 12.81 -6.56
C ASN A 224 34.43 13.75 -6.80
N GLY A 225 34.23 14.22 -8.04
CA GLY A 225 33.13 15.12 -8.39
C GLY A 225 33.32 16.59 -7.97
N VAL A 226 34.50 16.97 -7.46
CA VAL A 226 34.76 18.35 -7.01
C VAL A 226 35.16 19.22 -8.20
N SER A 227 34.32 20.20 -8.54
CA SER A 227 34.56 21.14 -9.64
C SER A 227 35.30 22.38 -9.19
N THR A 228 36.38 22.72 -9.88
CA THR A 228 37.25 23.85 -9.59
C THR A 228 37.27 24.82 -10.79
N PRO A 229 36.96 26.12 -10.60
CA PRO A 229 37.06 27.11 -11.67
C PRO A 229 38.50 27.29 -12.18
N VAL A 230 38.66 27.42 -13.50
CA VAL A 230 39.96 27.69 -14.13
C VAL A 230 40.11 29.20 -14.35
N GLY A 231 41.01 29.83 -13.59
CA GLY A 231 41.30 31.26 -13.67
C GLY A 231 42.35 31.63 -14.72
N ALA A 232 42.62 32.93 -14.88
CA ALA A 232 43.54 33.46 -15.91
C ALA A 232 45.01 33.00 -15.79
N GLY A 233 45.40 32.38 -14.66
CA GLY A 233 46.73 31.78 -14.44
C GLY A 233 46.73 30.25 -14.40
N GLY A 234 45.64 29.61 -14.82
CA GLY A 234 45.44 28.17 -14.67
C GLY A 234 45.11 27.74 -13.24
N VAL A 235 45.02 26.43 -13.04
CA VAL A 235 44.77 25.82 -11.72
C VAL A 235 45.46 24.46 -11.62
N ASP A 236 45.97 24.15 -10.42
CA ASP A 236 46.50 22.83 -10.07
C ASP A 236 45.45 21.99 -9.37
N ILE A 237 45.23 20.77 -9.87
CA ILE A 237 44.32 19.78 -9.31
C ILE A 237 45.13 18.56 -8.87
N GLN A 238 45.02 18.21 -7.59
CA GLN A 238 45.62 16.99 -7.06
C GLN A 238 44.78 15.78 -7.49
N GLY A 239 45.37 14.91 -8.30
CA GLY A 239 44.88 13.56 -8.59
C GLY A 239 45.34 12.55 -7.53
N GLN A 240 44.90 11.31 -7.69
CA GLN A 240 45.30 10.17 -6.89
C GLN A 240 46.79 9.80 -7.09
N TYR A 241 47.28 9.87 -8.33
CA TYR A 241 48.63 9.46 -8.72
C TYR A 241 49.55 10.63 -9.13
N GLY A 242 48.98 11.76 -9.56
CA GLY A 242 49.75 12.94 -9.97
C GLY A 242 49.00 14.27 -9.77
N THR A 243 49.54 15.35 -10.34
CA THR A 243 48.98 16.70 -10.28
C THR A 243 48.75 17.22 -11.69
N LEU A 244 47.52 17.65 -11.99
CA LEU A 244 47.16 18.29 -13.26
C LEU A 244 47.17 19.82 -13.10
N HIS A 245 48.01 20.51 -13.86
CA HIS A 245 47.90 21.95 -14.11
C HIS A 245 47.14 22.19 -15.42
N ILE A 246 46.06 22.98 -15.43
CA ILE A 246 45.29 23.29 -16.66
C ILE A 246 44.99 24.78 -16.78
N ASN A 247 45.12 25.31 -18.00
CA ASN A 247 44.91 26.72 -18.34
C ASN A 247 43.60 26.96 -19.11
N GLN A 248 43.15 28.22 -19.15
CA GLN A 248 41.95 28.62 -19.90
C GLN A 248 42.04 28.39 -21.40
N ASP A 249 43.26 28.36 -21.97
CA ASP A 249 43.51 28.04 -23.38
C ASP A 249 43.55 26.53 -23.66
N GLY A 250 43.24 25.71 -22.67
CA GLY A 250 43.17 24.25 -22.76
C GLY A 250 44.53 23.57 -22.61
N SER A 251 45.63 24.33 -22.61
CA SER A 251 46.95 23.76 -22.36
C SER A 251 47.03 23.19 -20.94
N TYR A 252 47.61 22.01 -20.81
CA TYR A 252 47.78 21.35 -19.52
C TYR A 252 49.16 20.71 -19.37
N THR A 253 49.55 20.53 -18.11
CA THR A 253 50.71 19.75 -17.69
C THR A 253 50.28 18.82 -16.56
N TYR A 254 50.36 17.51 -16.78
CA TYR A 254 50.19 16.52 -15.75
C TYR A 254 51.56 16.03 -15.26
N THR A 255 51.78 16.05 -13.95
CA THR A 255 53.01 15.57 -13.30
C THR A 255 52.70 14.37 -12.40
N LEU A 256 53.24 13.21 -12.75
CA LEU A 256 53.16 11.97 -11.98
C LEU A 256 54.02 12.09 -10.72
N THR A 257 53.40 12.01 -9.54
CA THR A 257 54.10 12.14 -8.24
C THR A 257 54.25 10.80 -7.51
N LYS A 258 53.46 9.79 -7.89
CA LYS A 258 53.50 8.43 -7.32
C LYS A 258 53.70 7.36 -8.40
N PRO A 259 54.88 7.29 -9.06
CA PRO A 259 55.10 6.44 -10.22
C PRO A 259 54.92 4.94 -9.96
N THR A 260 55.31 4.44 -8.79
CA THR A 260 55.11 3.03 -8.43
C THR A 260 53.64 2.68 -8.20
N ALA A 261 52.89 3.54 -7.52
CA ALA A 261 51.47 3.32 -7.27
C ALA A 261 50.59 3.63 -8.49
N GLY A 262 51.08 4.42 -9.44
CA GLY A 262 50.36 4.78 -10.66
C GLY A 262 50.56 3.81 -11.82
N TYR A 263 51.64 3.03 -11.86
CA TYR A 263 51.93 2.14 -12.99
C TYR A 263 50.82 1.08 -13.20
N GLY A 264 50.27 1.01 -14.41
CA GLY A 264 49.15 0.16 -14.79
C GLY A 264 47.76 0.78 -14.62
N HIS A 265 47.66 1.97 -14.01
CA HIS A 265 46.38 2.64 -13.76
C HIS A 265 46.10 3.79 -14.72
N LYS A 266 44.84 4.27 -14.73
CA LYS A 266 44.38 5.45 -15.46
C LYS A 266 43.96 6.53 -14.46
N GLU A 267 44.10 7.79 -14.83
CA GLU A 267 43.64 8.93 -14.03
C GLU A 267 42.86 9.91 -14.91
N SER A 268 41.61 10.22 -14.54
CA SER A 268 40.69 11.04 -15.34
C SER A 268 40.30 12.37 -14.66
N PHE A 269 40.08 13.39 -15.49
CA PHE A 269 39.59 14.71 -15.10
C PHE A 269 38.56 15.20 -16.10
N THR A 270 37.43 15.76 -15.67
CA THR A 270 36.41 16.30 -16.58
C THR A 270 36.60 17.80 -16.76
N TYR A 271 36.94 18.25 -17.96
CA TYR A 271 37.10 19.66 -18.29
C TYR A 271 35.82 20.22 -18.93
N THR A 272 35.51 21.48 -18.63
CA THR A 272 34.35 22.18 -19.20
C THR A 272 34.83 23.38 -19.99
N ILE A 273 34.46 23.45 -21.27
CA ILE A 273 34.68 24.61 -22.14
C ILE A 273 33.42 25.47 -22.21
N THR A 274 33.60 26.79 -22.22
CA THR A 274 32.52 27.77 -22.35
C THR A 274 32.90 28.82 -23.38
N GLN A 275 31.98 29.18 -24.29
CA GLN A 275 32.22 30.19 -25.32
C GLN A 275 31.77 31.56 -24.85
N ASN A 276 32.68 32.52 -24.64
CA ASN A 276 32.37 33.89 -24.24
C ASN A 276 31.40 34.02 -23.03
N GLY A 277 31.40 33.03 -22.13
CA GLY A 277 30.48 32.95 -20.98
C GLY A 277 29.06 32.48 -21.29
N VAL A 278 28.77 32.05 -22.51
CA VAL A 278 27.44 31.61 -22.97
C VAL A 278 27.53 30.23 -23.63
N GLY A 279 26.87 29.24 -23.04
CA GLY A 279 26.88 27.85 -23.52
C GLY A 279 28.16 27.10 -23.13
N SER A 280 28.00 25.86 -22.66
CA SER A 280 29.09 25.02 -22.16
C SER A 280 29.02 23.59 -22.71
N SER A 281 30.17 22.96 -22.89
CA SER A 281 30.32 21.54 -23.20
C SER A 281 31.42 20.95 -22.32
N ALA A 282 31.32 19.69 -21.95
CA ALA A 282 32.28 19.02 -21.08
C ALA A 282 32.72 17.68 -21.66
N ALA A 283 33.96 17.30 -21.39
CA ALA A 283 34.57 16.04 -21.80
C ALA A 283 35.70 15.66 -20.83
N GLN A 284 36.26 14.46 -20.98
CA GLN A 284 37.30 13.93 -20.10
C GLN A 284 38.71 14.12 -20.66
N LEU A 285 39.67 14.36 -19.77
CA LEU A 285 41.09 14.16 -20.01
C LEU A 285 41.52 12.94 -19.20
N VAL A 286 41.94 11.88 -19.88
CA VAL A 286 42.42 10.63 -19.28
C VAL A 286 43.92 10.51 -19.49
N ILE A 287 44.64 10.28 -18.39
CA ILE A 287 46.08 9.99 -18.36
C ILE A 287 46.27 8.50 -18.07
N ASN A 288 46.76 7.74 -19.04
CA ASN A 288 47.20 6.36 -18.82
C ASN A 288 48.62 6.35 -18.24
N LEU A 289 48.81 5.64 -17.12
CA LEU A 289 50.07 5.59 -16.37
C LEU A 289 50.70 4.21 -16.54
N GLY A 290 51.27 3.91 -17.70
CA GLY A 290 51.74 2.56 -18.02
C GLY A 290 52.24 2.47 -19.46
N PRO A 291 52.47 1.26 -20.00
CA PRO A 291 52.67 1.13 -21.44
C PRO A 291 51.53 1.84 -22.17
N ALA A 292 51.82 2.62 -23.21
CA ALA A 292 50.78 3.22 -24.05
C ALA A 292 49.71 2.17 -24.37
N PRO A 293 48.40 2.45 -24.13
CA PRO A 293 47.35 1.57 -24.56
C PRO A 293 47.51 1.37 -26.06
N VAL A 294 47.25 0.14 -26.52
CA VAL A 294 47.04 -0.06 -27.94
C VAL A 294 45.90 0.89 -28.36
N PRO A 295 46.02 1.66 -29.47
CA PRO A 295 44.94 2.53 -29.92
C PRO A 295 43.60 1.79 -29.90
N GLY A 296 42.65 2.36 -29.15
CA GLY A 296 41.32 1.79 -28.93
C GLY A 296 41.13 0.95 -27.66
N SER A 297 41.60 1.43 -26.50
CA SER A 297 41.31 0.79 -25.20
C SER A 297 39.92 1.20 -24.67
N VAL A 298 39.29 0.33 -23.88
CA VAL A 298 38.02 0.58 -23.20
C VAL A 298 38.26 1.18 -21.80
N ILE A 299 37.39 2.09 -21.38
CA ILE A 299 37.27 2.59 -20.00
C ILE A 299 35.79 2.50 -19.61
N ALA A 300 35.46 1.56 -18.75
CA ALA A 300 34.11 1.39 -18.22
C ALA A 300 33.94 2.24 -16.94
N THR A 301 32.78 2.87 -16.77
CA THR A 301 32.48 3.74 -15.63
C THR A 301 31.21 3.28 -14.92
N ASP A 302 31.20 3.33 -13.60
CA ASP A 302 30.03 2.93 -12.82
C ASP A 302 28.78 3.74 -13.20
N ASN A 303 27.66 3.03 -13.31
CA ASN A 303 26.34 3.55 -13.60
C ASN A 303 25.47 3.45 -12.36
N ASN A 304 24.61 4.44 -12.18
CA ASN A 304 23.61 4.45 -11.10
C ASN A 304 22.25 4.80 -11.70
N ALA A 305 21.21 4.10 -11.27
CA ALA A 305 19.84 4.45 -11.60
C ALA A 305 18.94 4.30 -10.37
N SER A 306 17.94 5.16 -10.28
CA SER A 306 16.92 5.07 -9.23
C SER A 306 15.63 4.47 -9.81
N LEU A 307 14.89 3.75 -8.97
CA LEU A 307 13.58 3.20 -9.29
C LEU A 307 12.65 3.49 -8.11
N VAL A 308 11.54 4.19 -8.36
CA VAL A 308 10.49 4.34 -7.36
C VAL A 308 9.40 3.31 -7.65
N PHE A 309 8.94 2.60 -6.62
CA PHE A 309 7.90 1.57 -6.77
C PHE A 309 6.74 1.79 -5.80
N ASP A 310 5.55 1.38 -6.24
CA ASP A 310 4.34 1.33 -5.42
C ASP A 310 4.36 0.06 -4.56
N THR A 311 3.63 0.07 -3.45
CA THR A 311 3.46 -1.10 -2.59
C THR A 311 2.01 -1.52 -2.50
N HIS A 312 1.77 -2.76 -2.07
CA HIS A 312 0.46 -3.21 -1.66
C HIS A 312 0.54 -3.99 -0.34
N VAL A 313 -0.57 -3.99 0.40
CA VAL A 313 -0.71 -4.78 1.62
C VAL A 313 -1.22 -6.17 1.27
N SER A 314 -0.55 -7.21 1.77
CA SER A 314 -1.00 -8.59 1.64
C SER A 314 -1.32 -9.17 3.02
N TYR A 315 -2.42 -9.93 3.10
CA TYR A 315 -2.84 -10.62 4.31
C TYR A 315 -3.18 -12.07 3.99
N VAL A 316 -2.46 -13.00 4.62
CA VAL A 316 -2.60 -14.44 4.40
C VAL A 316 -2.94 -15.13 5.70
N ASN A 317 -4.07 -15.84 5.73
CA ASN A 317 -4.41 -16.77 6.79
C ASN A 317 -3.93 -18.18 6.42
N ASN A 318 -2.88 -18.67 7.08
CA ASN A 318 -2.30 -20.00 6.86
C ASN A 318 -3.15 -21.13 7.46
N GLY A 319 -4.20 -20.79 8.22
CA GLY A 319 -5.10 -21.72 8.87
C GLY A 319 -4.46 -22.47 10.05
N PRO A 320 -5.24 -23.29 10.77
CA PRO A 320 -4.72 -24.08 11.87
C PRO A 320 -3.72 -25.15 11.41
N SER A 321 -2.64 -25.35 12.16
CA SER A 321 -1.61 -26.35 11.86
C SER A 321 -1.01 -26.96 13.13
N THR A 322 -0.15 -27.97 12.99
CA THR A 322 0.54 -28.60 14.13
C THR A 322 1.99 -28.87 13.79
N GLN A 323 2.89 -28.60 14.74
CA GLN A 323 4.31 -28.94 14.65
C GLN A 323 4.72 -29.80 15.84
N SER A 324 5.56 -30.80 15.64
CA SER A 324 6.06 -31.66 16.73
C SER A 324 7.57 -31.57 16.83
N GLY A 325 8.10 -31.54 18.05
CA GLY A 325 9.53 -31.50 18.31
C GLY A 325 9.89 -32.35 19.52
N VAL A 326 11.17 -32.39 19.86
CA VAL A 326 11.68 -33.09 21.04
C VAL A 326 12.19 -32.08 22.06
N THR A 327 11.88 -32.27 23.34
CA THR A 327 12.37 -31.41 24.42
C THR A 327 13.88 -31.57 24.62
N VAL A 328 14.57 -30.47 24.90
CA VAL A 328 15.99 -30.51 25.27
C VAL A 328 16.12 -30.76 26.78
N LEU A 329 16.96 -31.73 27.19
CA LEU A 329 17.12 -32.16 28.59
C LEU A 329 18.09 -31.25 29.34
N SER A 330 17.58 -30.36 30.21
CA SER A 330 18.32 -29.69 31.29
C SER A 330 19.69 -29.12 30.90
N VAL A 331 19.83 -28.62 29.68
CA VAL A 331 20.99 -27.83 29.27
C VAL A 331 20.71 -26.40 29.70
N GLY A 332 21.69 -25.72 30.28
CA GLY A 332 21.58 -24.30 30.62
C GLY A 332 21.46 -23.46 29.35
N LEU A 333 20.25 -23.36 28.80
CA LEU A 333 19.95 -22.51 27.66
C LEU A 333 20.29 -21.07 28.03
N GLY A 334 21.28 -20.51 27.33
CA GLY A 334 21.73 -19.14 27.49
C GLY A 334 20.97 -18.17 26.59
N ASN A 335 21.34 -16.89 26.67
CA ASN A 335 20.79 -15.83 25.83
C ASN A 335 21.10 -16.00 24.34
N VAL A 336 22.14 -16.77 24.02
CA VAL A 336 22.59 -17.05 22.66
C VAL A 336 22.84 -18.53 22.52
N LEU A 337 22.36 -19.11 21.42
CA LEU A 337 22.45 -20.53 21.10
C LEU A 337 23.32 -20.67 19.85
N ASN A 338 24.37 -21.50 19.95
CA ASN A 338 25.18 -21.83 18.79
C ASN A 338 24.29 -22.56 17.78
N ALA A 339 24.31 -22.10 16.54
CA ALA A 339 23.40 -22.61 15.54
C ALA A 339 23.72 -24.08 15.19
N ASN A 340 24.95 -24.58 15.39
CA ASN A 340 25.31 -26.00 15.21
C ASN A 340 24.49 -26.95 16.12
N LEU A 341 23.74 -26.41 17.09
CA LEU A 341 22.80 -27.20 17.88
C LEU A 341 21.62 -27.75 17.06
N LEU A 342 21.27 -27.14 15.92
CA LEU A 342 20.22 -27.66 15.04
C LEU A 342 20.56 -29.07 14.53
N ASP A 343 21.83 -29.34 14.26
CA ASP A 343 22.32 -30.64 13.78
C ASP A 343 22.15 -31.74 14.82
N ASP A 344 22.22 -31.37 16.11
CA ASP A 344 22.02 -32.27 17.25
C ASP A 344 20.53 -32.36 17.68
N MET A 345 19.66 -31.51 17.13
CA MET A 345 18.22 -31.49 17.44
C MET A 345 17.43 -32.41 16.51
N THR A 346 16.69 -33.35 17.11
CA THR A 346 15.73 -34.17 16.34
C THR A 346 14.46 -33.35 16.05
N ASN A 347 14.26 -32.97 14.78
CA ASN A 347 13.09 -32.23 14.26
C ASN A 347 12.90 -30.84 14.91
N PRO A 348 13.81 -29.88 14.66
CA PRO A 348 13.66 -28.51 15.15
C PRO A 348 12.40 -27.87 14.56
N ILE A 349 11.67 -27.11 15.37
CA ILE A 349 10.51 -26.33 14.90
C ILE A 349 11.01 -24.93 14.54
N ILE A 350 11.06 -24.65 13.24
CA ILE A 350 11.55 -23.39 12.67
C ILE A 350 10.41 -22.72 11.89
N PHE A 351 10.26 -21.41 12.09
CA PHE A 351 9.36 -20.58 11.29
C PHE A 351 10.16 -19.46 10.61
N ASN A 352 9.97 -19.35 9.30
CA ASN A 352 10.52 -18.27 8.50
C ASN A 352 9.44 -17.25 8.23
N VAL A 353 9.78 -15.98 8.44
CA VAL A 353 8.97 -14.82 8.10
C VAL A 353 9.79 -14.02 7.10
N GLU A 354 9.23 -13.73 5.94
CA GLU A 354 9.92 -12.91 4.93
C GLU A 354 10.18 -11.51 5.48
N GLU A 355 11.31 -10.90 5.10
CA GLU A 355 11.62 -9.53 5.51
C GLU A 355 10.66 -8.57 4.79
N GLY A 356 10.05 -7.63 5.53
CA GLY A 356 8.88 -6.86 5.04
C GLY A 356 7.53 -7.51 5.36
N ALA A 357 7.52 -8.60 6.14
CA ALA A 357 6.32 -9.23 6.68
C ALA A 357 6.36 -9.35 8.21
N THR A 358 5.19 -9.50 8.81
CA THR A 358 5.00 -9.99 10.18
C THR A 358 4.11 -11.22 10.17
N ARG A 359 4.35 -12.15 11.10
CA ARG A 359 3.54 -13.36 11.26
C ARG A 359 3.01 -13.48 12.68
N THR A 360 1.69 -13.46 12.83
CA THR A 360 1.00 -13.61 14.12
C THR A 360 0.42 -15.02 14.27
N MET A 361 0.82 -15.72 15.34
CA MET A 361 0.46 -17.11 15.59
C MET A 361 -0.06 -17.33 17.00
N THR A 362 -1.14 -18.10 17.17
CA THR A 362 -1.62 -18.57 18.49
C THR A 362 -1.25 -20.04 18.69
N LEU A 363 -0.38 -20.29 19.67
CA LEU A 363 0.23 -21.58 19.97
C LEU A 363 -0.37 -22.21 21.22
N GLN A 364 -0.53 -23.53 21.22
CA GLN A 364 -0.81 -24.33 22.41
C GLN A 364 0.08 -25.57 22.43
N GLY A 365 0.93 -25.67 23.44
CA GLY A 365 1.86 -26.77 23.62
C GLY A 365 1.24 -27.93 24.37
N THR A 366 1.51 -29.14 23.92
CA THR A 366 1.26 -30.39 24.65
C THR A 366 2.54 -31.20 24.74
N VAL A 367 2.79 -31.84 25.88
CA VAL A 367 3.92 -32.77 26.08
C VAL A 367 3.42 -34.19 26.24
N GLY A 368 4.10 -35.15 25.59
CA GLY A 368 3.81 -36.58 25.69
C GLY A 368 4.99 -37.36 26.26
N GLY A 369 4.73 -38.23 27.25
CA GLY A 369 5.73 -39.12 27.86
C GLY A 369 5.59 -39.25 29.39
N VAL A 370 6.52 -39.97 30.03
CA VAL A 370 6.51 -40.17 31.49
C VAL A 370 7.22 -39.01 32.19
N SER A 371 6.47 -37.94 32.53
CA SER A 371 6.97 -36.83 33.36
C SER A 371 6.24 -36.81 34.72
N LEU A 372 7.00 -36.77 35.82
CA LEU A 372 6.46 -36.64 37.18
C LEU A 372 6.66 -35.20 37.64
N VAL A 373 5.54 -34.47 37.84
CA VAL A 373 5.49 -33.08 38.35
C VAL A 373 6.54 -32.20 37.66
N SER A 374 6.37 -31.97 36.36
CA SER A 374 7.33 -31.18 35.56
C SER A 374 6.71 -29.90 35.02
N THR A 375 7.52 -28.85 34.96
CA THR A 375 7.18 -27.57 34.34
C THR A 375 8.10 -27.32 33.14
N PHE A 376 7.54 -26.85 32.03
CA PHE A 376 8.30 -26.57 30.81
C PHE A 376 8.23 -25.11 30.42
N ASP A 377 9.39 -24.56 30.04
CA ASP A 377 9.56 -23.19 29.54
C ASP A 377 9.67 -23.25 28.01
N LEU A 378 8.93 -22.38 27.30
CA LEU A 378 9.11 -22.18 25.86
C LEU A 378 10.13 -21.07 25.62
N TYR A 379 11.19 -21.38 24.90
CA TYR A 379 12.15 -20.44 24.36
C TYR A 379 11.89 -20.25 22.88
N VAL A 380 11.88 -19.00 22.44
CA VAL A 380 11.83 -18.60 21.04
C VAL A 380 13.11 -17.84 20.77
N TYR A 381 13.90 -18.32 19.83
CA TYR A 381 15.11 -17.66 19.36
C TYR A 381 14.89 -17.09 17.97
N ARG A 382 15.53 -15.96 17.67
CA ARG A 382 15.60 -15.38 16.31
C ARG A 382 17.04 -15.51 15.82
N PHE A 383 17.22 -15.94 14.59
CA PHE A 383 18.55 -15.96 13.98
C PHE A 383 19.06 -14.53 13.81
N ASN A 384 20.30 -14.28 14.22
CA ASN A 384 20.98 -12.99 14.05
C ASN A 384 22.11 -13.16 13.04
N ASP A 385 21.95 -12.58 11.85
CA ASP A 385 22.90 -12.69 10.75
C ASP A 385 24.27 -12.10 11.07
N ALA A 386 24.36 -11.10 11.96
CA ALA A 386 25.62 -10.45 12.30
C ALA A 386 26.52 -11.34 13.15
N ILE A 387 25.93 -12.12 14.07
CA ILE A 387 26.68 -13.03 14.95
C ILE A 387 26.53 -14.51 14.56
N GLN A 388 25.72 -14.81 13.56
CA GLN A 388 25.49 -16.16 13.01
C GLN A 388 25.00 -17.16 14.08
N GLN A 389 24.19 -16.66 15.01
CA GLN A 389 23.69 -17.41 16.16
C GLN A 389 22.22 -17.08 16.42
N TYR A 390 21.53 -18.01 17.07
CA TYR A 390 20.17 -17.81 17.52
C TYR A 390 20.18 -17.02 18.83
N GLU A 391 19.69 -15.79 18.78
CA GLU A 391 19.52 -14.94 19.96
C GLU A 391 18.13 -15.11 20.55
N GLN A 392 18.05 -15.13 21.88
CA GLN A 392 16.79 -15.33 22.57
C GLN A 392 15.85 -14.15 22.30
N PHE A 393 14.81 -14.40 21.50
CA PHE A 393 13.77 -13.43 21.19
C PHE A 393 12.73 -13.34 22.32
N ARG A 394 12.30 -14.48 22.85
CA ARG A 394 11.30 -14.54 23.92
C ARG A 394 11.41 -15.81 24.76
N VAL A 395 11.02 -15.72 26.03
CA VAL A 395 10.83 -16.89 26.91
C VAL A 395 9.48 -16.81 27.60
N GLN A 396 8.70 -17.88 27.51
CA GLN A 396 7.49 -18.08 28.28
C GLN A 396 7.74 -19.14 29.35
N LYS A 397 8.00 -18.68 30.58
CA LYS A 397 8.30 -19.55 31.72
C LYS A 397 7.05 -20.26 32.24
N GLY A 398 7.21 -21.50 32.71
CA GLY A 398 6.16 -22.34 33.29
C GLY A 398 4.96 -22.53 32.36
N TRP A 399 5.19 -22.51 31.04
CA TRP A 399 4.13 -22.48 30.04
C TRP A 399 3.27 -23.74 30.06
N ILE A 400 3.91 -24.90 30.27
CA ILE A 400 3.22 -26.19 30.47
C ILE A 400 3.49 -26.66 31.89
N ASN A 401 2.42 -26.90 32.66
CA ASN A 401 2.49 -27.47 34.01
C ASN A 401 1.83 -28.85 33.99
N THR A 402 2.56 -29.88 34.43
CA THR A 402 2.08 -31.27 34.44
C THR A 402 1.88 -31.76 35.87
N LEU A 403 0.73 -32.36 36.17
CA LEU A 403 0.47 -33.02 37.45
C LEU A 403 0.38 -34.55 37.35
N LEU A 404 0.25 -35.13 36.14
CA LEU A 404 0.32 -36.57 35.81
C LEU A 404 0.30 -36.75 34.27
N LEU A 405 1.27 -37.47 33.69
CA LEU A 405 1.36 -38.11 32.34
C LEU A 405 0.97 -37.34 31.05
N ALA A 406 0.27 -36.21 31.11
CA ALA A 406 -0.06 -35.34 29.98
C ALA A 406 -0.27 -33.91 30.49
N GLY A 407 0.37 -32.93 29.85
CA GLY A 407 0.17 -31.51 30.15
C GLY A 407 -0.07 -30.69 28.90
N GLN A 408 -0.91 -29.67 29.04
CA GLN A 408 -1.28 -28.73 27.99
C GLN A 408 -1.05 -27.31 28.51
N SER A 409 -0.54 -26.42 27.67
CA SER A 409 -0.41 -24.99 28.01
C SER A 409 -1.72 -24.24 27.81
N GLN A 410 -1.80 -23.04 28.38
CA GLN A 410 -2.74 -22.02 27.88
C GLN A 410 -2.29 -21.52 26.50
N PRO A 411 -3.22 -21.10 25.63
CA PRO A 411 -2.88 -20.48 24.35
C PRO A 411 -1.93 -19.27 24.53
N LEU A 412 -0.96 -19.15 23.63
CA LEU A 412 0.02 -18.05 23.59
C LEU A 412 0.04 -17.44 22.19
N THR A 413 -0.33 -16.17 22.07
CA THR A 413 -0.20 -15.43 20.80
C THR A 413 1.15 -14.73 20.72
N LEU A 414 1.85 -14.93 19.60
CA LEU A 414 3.13 -14.31 19.26
C LEU A 414 3.02 -13.61 17.92
N THR A 415 3.61 -12.42 17.81
CA THR A 415 3.86 -11.74 16.53
C THR A 415 5.36 -11.75 16.27
N LEU A 416 5.75 -12.32 15.13
CA LEU A 416 7.13 -12.49 14.69
C LEU A 416 7.40 -11.53 13.53
N PRO A 417 8.30 -10.55 13.67
CA PRO A 417 8.83 -9.78 12.54
C PRO A 417 9.56 -10.66 11.51
N GLY A 418 10.01 -10.08 10.39
CA GLY A 418 10.88 -10.75 9.42
C GLY A 418 12.07 -11.47 10.07
N GLY A 419 12.40 -12.67 9.58
CA GLY A 419 13.53 -13.48 10.05
C GLY A 419 13.18 -14.94 10.32
N GLU A 420 14.20 -15.68 10.75
CA GLU A 420 14.11 -17.11 11.06
C GLU A 420 14.02 -17.34 12.58
N TYR A 421 13.04 -18.13 13.02
CA TYR A 421 12.73 -18.33 14.43
C TYR A 421 12.75 -19.80 14.84
N LEU A 422 13.55 -20.15 15.85
CA LEU A 422 13.64 -21.48 16.44
C LEU A 422 12.83 -21.56 17.73
N PHE A 423 11.94 -22.56 17.81
CA PHE A 423 11.12 -22.84 18.99
C PHE A 423 11.68 -24.03 19.76
N VAL A 424 11.98 -23.83 21.05
CA VAL A 424 12.60 -24.84 21.92
C VAL A 424 11.82 -24.95 23.22
N LEU A 425 11.39 -26.15 23.56
CA LEU A 425 10.76 -26.43 24.85
C LEU A 425 11.79 -27.07 25.80
N ASN A 426 12.04 -26.41 26.94
CA ASN A 426 13.01 -26.85 27.94
C ASN A 426 12.34 -27.26 29.26
N THR A 427 12.89 -28.26 29.94
CA THR A 427 12.39 -28.71 31.25
C THR A 427 12.94 -27.80 32.35
N ALA A 428 12.09 -26.95 32.93
CA ALA A 428 12.49 -25.99 33.96
C ALA A 428 12.55 -26.59 35.38
N SER A 429 11.69 -27.58 35.67
CA SER A 429 11.74 -28.34 36.92
C SER A 429 11.06 -29.71 36.75
N GLY A 430 11.43 -30.69 37.60
CA GLY A 430 10.88 -32.06 37.58
C GLY A 430 11.82 -33.10 36.94
N ILE A 431 11.40 -34.37 36.95
CA ILE A 431 12.11 -35.47 36.29
C ILE A 431 11.31 -35.81 35.01
N SER A 432 11.91 -35.49 33.86
CA SER A 432 11.37 -35.82 32.53
C SER A 432 12.39 -36.66 31.77
N VAL A 433 11.93 -37.71 31.09
CA VAL A 433 12.73 -38.55 30.18
C VAL A 433 12.33 -38.17 28.76
N LEU A 434 13.28 -37.73 27.92
CA LEU A 434 13.13 -37.29 26.52
C LEU A 434 11.68 -37.29 26.00
N THR A 435 10.96 -36.20 26.26
CA THR A 435 9.54 -36.06 25.90
C THR A 435 9.40 -35.40 24.53
N GLY A 436 8.56 -35.97 23.67
CA GLY A 436 8.08 -35.24 22.50
C GLY A 436 7.11 -34.15 22.95
N TYR A 437 7.11 -33.01 22.27
CA TYR A 437 6.09 -31.98 22.44
C TYR A 437 5.47 -31.64 21.09
N THR A 438 4.21 -31.20 21.12
CA THR A 438 3.47 -30.74 19.95
C THR A 438 2.98 -29.33 20.20
N LEU A 439 3.21 -28.43 19.24
CA LEU A 439 2.61 -27.10 19.17
C LEU A 439 1.42 -27.17 18.22
N ALA A 440 0.22 -27.07 18.77
CA ALA A 440 -0.97 -26.77 17.99
C ALA A 440 -1.03 -25.27 17.72
N ILE A 441 -1.16 -24.89 16.46
CA ILE A 441 -1.29 -23.51 16.00
C ILE A 441 -2.74 -23.32 15.59
N SER A 442 -3.51 -22.56 16.37
CA SER A 442 -4.94 -22.37 16.12
C SER A 442 -5.26 -21.14 15.27
N GLN A 443 -4.33 -20.19 15.21
CA GLN A 443 -4.37 -19.01 14.35
C GLN A 443 -2.96 -18.77 13.79
N ASP A 444 -2.87 -18.42 12.51
CA ASP A 444 -1.60 -18.18 11.81
C ASP A 444 -1.86 -17.22 10.66
N HIS A 445 -1.44 -15.98 10.83
CA HIS A 445 -1.68 -14.91 9.87
C HIS A 445 -0.36 -14.24 9.51
N THR A 446 -0.15 -13.96 8.23
CA THR A 446 0.98 -13.19 7.74
C THR A 446 0.46 -11.88 7.15
N TYR A 447 1.05 -10.77 7.58
CA TYR A 447 0.78 -9.42 7.07
C TYR A 447 2.08 -8.92 6.42
N ALA A 448 2.02 -8.46 5.17
CA ALA A 448 3.19 -7.94 4.49
C ALA A 448 2.88 -6.66 3.70
N VAL A 449 3.93 -5.87 3.50
CA VAL A 449 3.91 -4.69 2.64
C VAL A 449 4.91 -4.95 1.52
N ASP A 450 4.38 -5.28 0.35
CA ASP A 450 5.13 -5.85 -0.75
C ASP A 450 5.22 -4.88 -1.92
N SER A 451 6.33 -4.93 -2.65
CA SER A 451 6.51 -4.16 -3.88
C SER A 451 5.58 -4.63 -5.00
N ILE A 452 5.05 -3.64 -5.72
CA ILE A 452 4.43 -3.82 -7.03
C ILE A 452 5.53 -3.71 -8.10
N THR A 453 5.37 -4.45 -9.20
CA THR A 453 6.32 -4.42 -10.32
C THR A 453 6.53 -2.99 -10.83
N ALA A 454 7.80 -2.56 -10.86
CA ALA A 454 8.22 -1.29 -11.42
C ALA A 454 9.46 -1.50 -12.30
N ASN A 455 9.69 -0.61 -13.28
CA ASN A 455 10.81 -0.72 -14.19
C ASN A 455 11.56 0.59 -14.39
N THR A 456 12.85 0.49 -14.71
CA THR A 456 13.69 1.60 -15.14
C THR A 456 14.55 1.18 -16.33
N THR A 457 14.90 2.13 -17.19
CA THR A 457 15.65 1.88 -18.43
C THR A 457 16.85 2.82 -18.53
N GLY A 458 17.89 2.38 -19.23
CA GLY A 458 19.08 3.19 -19.43
C GLY A 458 20.05 2.52 -20.39
N ASN A 459 21.28 3.06 -20.45
CA ASN A 459 22.35 2.44 -21.20
C ASN A 459 23.68 2.59 -20.45
N VAL A 460 24.32 1.46 -20.13
CA VAL A 460 25.56 1.41 -19.33
C VAL A 460 26.79 1.94 -20.06
N LEU A 461 26.77 2.01 -21.38
CA LEU A 461 27.90 2.48 -22.19
C LEU A 461 27.90 4.00 -22.42
N THR A 462 26.94 4.73 -21.87
CA THR A 462 26.76 6.17 -22.19
C THR A 462 27.82 7.07 -21.58
N ASN A 463 28.38 6.65 -20.45
CA ASN A 463 29.47 7.31 -19.73
C ASN A 463 30.83 6.60 -19.94
N ASP A 464 30.84 5.54 -20.76
CA ASP A 464 32.04 4.76 -21.06
C ASP A 464 32.84 5.39 -22.20
N VAL A 465 34.17 5.31 -22.09
CA VAL A 465 35.08 5.71 -23.16
C VAL A 465 35.54 4.45 -23.87
N ALA A 466 34.92 4.14 -25.01
CA ALA A 466 35.23 2.92 -25.76
C ALA A 466 35.31 3.19 -27.27
N PRO A 467 36.13 2.42 -28.02
CA PRO A 467 36.14 2.47 -29.48
C PRO A 467 34.76 2.21 -30.09
N THR A 468 34.56 2.68 -31.32
CA THR A 468 33.41 2.27 -32.13
C THR A 468 33.37 0.75 -32.27
N ASP A 469 32.17 0.18 -32.19
CA ASP A 469 31.90 -1.26 -32.20
C ASP A 469 32.36 -2.03 -30.94
N SER A 470 32.67 -1.34 -29.85
CA SER A 470 32.80 -1.99 -28.54
C SER A 470 31.44 -2.51 -28.08
N LEU A 471 31.44 -3.72 -27.52
CA LEU A 471 30.22 -4.41 -27.11
C LEU A 471 30.33 -4.87 -25.66
N LEU A 472 29.19 -4.94 -25.01
CA LEU A 472 29.05 -5.64 -23.75
C LEU A 472 29.12 -7.14 -24.00
N THR A 473 29.99 -7.85 -23.29
CA THR A 473 30.20 -9.29 -23.45
C THR A 473 29.72 -10.11 -22.29
N GLU A 474 29.64 -9.51 -21.10
CA GLU A 474 29.31 -10.22 -19.88
C GLU A 474 28.63 -9.29 -18.86
N VAL A 475 27.68 -9.83 -18.09
CA VAL A 475 27.15 -9.20 -16.88
C VAL A 475 27.01 -10.26 -15.78
N ASN A 476 27.58 -10.04 -14.60
CA ASN A 476 27.58 -10.98 -13.47
C ASN A 476 28.00 -12.42 -13.88
N GLY A 477 29.03 -12.60 -14.70
CA GLY A 477 29.42 -13.94 -15.19
C GLY A 477 28.56 -14.47 -16.35
N VAL A 478 27.44 -13.82 -16.68
CA VAL A 478 26.51 -14.24 -17.75
C VAL A 478 26.93 -13.62 -19.07
N ALA A 479 27.28 -14.48 -20.04
CA ALA A 479 27.63 -14.03 -21.39
C ALA A 479 26.44 -13.33 -22.08
N ILE A 480 26.69 -12.13 -22.60
CA ILE A 480 25.68 -11.33 -23.30
C ILE A 480 25.59 -11.75 -24.77
N ALA A 481 24.37 -11.95 -25.25
CA ALA A 481 24.12 -12.35 -26.62
C ALA A 481 24.58 -11.25 -27.59
N ALA A 482 25.38 -11.63 -28.59
CA ALA A 482 25.86 -10.70 -29.62
C ALA A 482 24.74 -10.03 -30.43
N THR A 483 23.54 -10.62 -30.42
CA THR A 483 22.32 -10.05 -31.00
C THR A 483 21.13 -10.34 -30.11
N GLY A 484 20.23 -9.36 -29.93
CA GLY A 484 19.07 -9.47 -29.05
C GLY A 484 19.40 -9.04 -27.62
N THR A 485 18.61 -9.50 -26.66
CA THR A 485 18.76 -9.19 -25.23
C THR A 485 19.06 -10.46 -24.43
N THR A 486 19.74 -10.29 -23.31
CA THR A 486 20.00 -11.32 -22.30
C THR A 486 19.35 -10.91 -21.00
N GLU A 487 18.68 -11.85 -20.31
CA GLU A 487 18.15 -11.63 -18.97
C GLU A 487 19.17 -12.08 -17.93
N VAL A 488 19.41 -11.23 -16.94
CA VAL A 488 20.30 -11.47 -15.80
C VAL A 488 19.49 -11.24 -14.53
N ASN A 489 19.46 -12.24 -13.65
CA ASN A 489 18.76 -12.13 -12.37
C ASN A 489 19.58 -11.27 -11.41
N GLY A 490 18.93 -10.27 -10.81
CA GLY A 490 19.44 -9.49 -9.69
C GLY A 490 18.92 -10.02 -8.36
N LEU A 491 19.25 -9.29 -7.29
CA LEU A 491 18.82 -9.60 -5.92
C LEU A 491 17.31 -9.36 -5.73
N TYR A 492 16.78 -8.28 -6.30
CA TYR A 492 15.38 -7.89 -6.13
C TYR A 492 14.58 -7.95 -7.45
N GLY A 493 15.26 -7.92 -8.59
CA GLY A 493 14.62 -7.86 -9.91
C GLY A 493 15.39 -8.61 -10.99
N SER A 494 15.05 -8.37 -12.24
CA SER A 494 15.81 -8.87 -13.39
C SER A 494 16.22 -7.74 -14.33
N LEU A 495 17.42 -7.86 -14.90
CA LEU A 495 18.00 -6.95 -15.88
C LEU A 495 17.94 -7.60 -17.26
N ILE A 496 17.18 -7.01 -18.18
CA ILE A 496 17.21 -7.36 -19.60
C ILE A 496 18.14 -6.37 -20.29
N ILE A 497 19.26 -6.84 -20.85
CA ILE A 497 20.32 -6.00 -21.43
C ILE A 497 20.79 -6.53 -22.79
N ASP A 498 21.11 -5.63 -23.72
CA ASP A 498 21.71 -5.97 -25.01
C ASP A 498 23.22 -5.73 -25.07
N ALA A 499 23.88 -6.24 -26.12
CA ALA A 499 25.32 -6.05 -26.34
C ALA A 499 25.73 -4.58 -26.57
N ARG A 500 24.77 -3.65 -26.76
CA ARG A 500 25.01 -2.21 -26.87
C ARG A 500 24.75 -1.48 -25.55
N GLY A 501 24.58 -2.23 -24.46
CA GLY A 501 24.39 -1.70 -23.11
C GLY A 501 22.98 -1.17 -22.83
N ASN A 502 22.03 -1.21 -23.77
CA ASN A 502 20.66 -0.79 -23.49
C ASN A 502 20.03 -1.80 -22.54
N TYR A 503 19.47 -1.31 -21.44
CA TYR A 503 18.87 -2.18 -20.44
C TYR A 503 17.46 -1.75 -20.03
N THR A 504 16.69 -2.72 -19.57
CA THR A 504 15.48 -2.56 -18.76
C THR A 504 15.64 -3.39 -17.51
N TYR A 505 15.62 -2.75 -16.35
CA TYR A 505 15.54 -3.42 -15.06
C TYR A 505 14.07 -3.48 -14.63
N THR A 506 13.62 -4.64 -14.16
CA THR A 506 12.26 -4.85 -13.63
C THR A 506 12.34 -5.39 -12.20
N LEU A 507 11.82 -4.63 -11.24
CA LEU A 507 11.65 -5.09 -9.86
C LEU A 507 10.58 -6.18 -9.80
N LYS A 508 10.88 -7.27 -9.08
CA LYS A 508 9.95 -8.40 -8.95
C LYS A 508 8.77 -8.03 -8.04
N ASN A 509 7.56 -8.41 -8.43
CA ASN A 509 6.39 -8.30 -7.57
C ASN A 509 6.53 -9.17 -6.31
N GLY A 510 6.07 -8.68 -5.16
CA GLY A 510 6.06 -9.48 -3.93
C GLY A 510 7.38 -9.45 -3.16
N VAL A 511 8.33 -8.57 -3.50
CA VAL A 511 9.52 -8.35 -2.66
C VAL A 511 9.10 -7.44 -1.52
N GLY A 512 9.21 -7.92 -0.27
CA GLY A 512 8.83 -7.14 0.91
C GLY A 512 9.61 -5.83 0.98
N ALA A 513 8.92 -4.71 1.15
CA ALA A 513 9.50 -3.37 1.01
C ALA A 513 10.70 -3.14 1.95
N ASP A 514 10.61 -3.62 3.19
CA ASP A 514 11.69 -3.49 4.19
C ASP A 514 12.91 -4.36 3.87
N SER A 515 12.82 -5.33 2.96
CA SER A 515 13.95 -6.18 2.55
C SER A 515 14.92 -5.49 1.59
N ILE A 516 14.47 -4.40 0.94
CA ILE A 516 15.27 -3.64 -0.03
C ILE A 516 16.08 -2.59 0.72
N LYS A 517 17.28 -2.97 1.17
CA LYS A 517 18.18 -2.13 1.98
C LYS A 517 19.42 -1.65 1.23
N THR A 518 19.73 -2.29 0.10
CA THR A 518 20.89 -1.99 -0.75
C THR A 518 20.47 -1.84 -2.21
N PRO A 519 21.31 -1.24 -3.07
CA PRO A 519 21.10 -1.32 -4.51
C PRO A 519 21.12 -2.78 -5.02
N ASP A 520 20.45 -3.02 -6.15
CA ASP A 520 20.61 -4.22 -6.98
C ASP A 520 21.76 -3.96 -7.97
N SER A 521 22.87 -4.70 -7.82
CA SER A 521 24.15 -4.41 -8.48
C SER A 521 24.48 -5.43 -9.57
N PHE A 522 24.88 -4.92 -10.74
CA PHE A 522 25.26 -5.72 -11.91
C PHE A 522 26.64 -5.30 -12.42
N ILE A 523 27.63 -6.17 -12.34
CA ILE A 523 28.97 -5.93 -12.87
C ILE A 523 29.00 -6.30 -14.35
N TYR A 524 29.31 -5.35 -15.21
CA TYR A 524 29.28 -5.49 -16.66
C TYR A 524 30.69 -5.38 -17.26
N THR A 525 30.99 -6.17 -18.29
CA THR A 525 32.28 -6.18 -19.00
C THR A 525 32.10 -5.68 -20.43
N VAL A 526 32.85 -4.64 -20.79
CA VAL A 526 32.88 -4.06 -22.13
C VAL A 526 34.14 -4.50 -22.84
N LYS A 527 34.01 -4.94 -24.10
CA LYS A 527 35.11 -5.42 -24.92
C LYS A 527 35.24 -4.62 -26.21
N ALA A 528 36.44 -4.10 -26.46
CA ALA A 528 36.78 -3.47 -27.72
C ALA A 528 37.10 -4.49 -28.84
N PRO A 529 37.01 -4.09 -30.11
CA PRO A 529 37.36 -4.97 -31.24
C PRO A 529 38.80 -5.49 -31.25
N ASN A 530 39.73 -4.77 -30.61
CA ASN A 530 41.13 -5.19 -30.45
C ASN A 530 41.32 -6.25 -29.34
N GLY A 531 40.24 -6.62 -28.63
CA GLY A 531 40.25 -7.58 -27.55
C GLY A 531 40.44 -7.00 -26.15
N ASP A 532 40.66 -5.68 -26.02
CA ASP A 532 40.78 -4.99 -24.73
C ASP A 532 39.44 -5.01 -23.98
N THR A 533 39.48 -5.16 -22.66
CA THR A 533 38.29 -5.24 -21.82
C THR A 533 38.40 -4.37 -20.58
N ASP A 534 37.28 -3.82 -20.14
CA ASP A 534 37.17 -3.16 -18.84
C ASP A 534 35.82 -3.49 -18.17
N THR A 535 35.74 -3.35 -16.86
CA THR A 535 34.56 -3.70 -16.05
C THR A 535 34.09 -2.54 -15.20
N ALA A 536 32.78 -2.37 -15.08
CA ALA A 536 32.17 -1.44 -14.13
C ALA A 536 30.82 -1.98 -13.62
N SER A 537 30.19 -1.29 -12.67
CA SER A 537 28.92 -1.70 -12.07
C SER A 537 27.75 -0.85 -12.58
N LEU A 538 26.58 -1.46 -12.69
CA LEU A 538 25.28 -0.80 -12.75
C LEU A 538 24.57 -1.04 -11.42
N ASN A 539 24.35 0.02 -10.65
CA ASN A 539 23.65 -0.04 -9.37
C ASN A 539 22.25 0.56 -9.52
N ILE A 540 21.22 -0.28 -9.40
CA ILE A 540 19.83 0.17 -9.36
C ILE A 540 19.42 0.33 -7.90
N THR A 541 18.90 1.48 -7.51
CA THR A 541 18.37 1.72 -6.16
C THR A 541 16.84 1.75 -6.22
N PRO A 542 16.13 0.64 -5.93
CA PRO A 542 14.69 0.67 -5.73
C PRO A 542 14.36 1.35 -4.41
N THR A 543 13.33 2.18 -4.40
CA THR A 543 12.84 2.88 -3.21
C THR A 543 11.33 2.88 -3.25
N ALA A 544 10.70 2.43 -2.15
CA ALA A 544 9.25 2.50 -2.03
C ALA A 544 8.80 3.96 -2.11
N ARG A 545 7.62 4.22 -2.69
CA ARG A 545 6.99 5.55 -2.57
C ARG A 545 6.87 5.96 -1.12
N ALA A 546 6.91 7.29 -0.92
CA ALA A 546 6.59 7.86 0.37
C ALA A 546 5.16 7.48 0.79
N LEU A 547 4.96 7.44 2.12
CA LEU A 547 3.65 7.26 2.72
C LEU A 547 2.64 8.27 2.16
N ASP A 548 1.49 7.78 1.70
CA ASP A 548 0.47 8.56 0.98
C ASP A 548 -0.91 7.95 1.29
N ALA A 549 -1.72 8.64 2.09
CA ALA A 549 -3.07 8.22 2.47
C ALA A 549 -4.10 9.00 1.65
N ILE A 550 -5.06 8.32 1.04
CA ILE A 550 -5.96 8.89 0.03
C ILE A 550 -7.40 8.82 0.52
N ASN A 551 -8.19 9.89 0.32
CA ASN A 551 -9.59 9.85 0.74
C ASN A 551 -10.38 8.76 -0.01
N ASP A 552 -11.11 7.97 0.77
CA ASP A 552 -11.96 6.88 0.31
C ASP A 552 -13.44 7.25 0.44
N VAL A 553 -14.23 6.74 -0.49
CA VAL A 553 -15.69 6.75 -0.42
C VAL A 553 -16.17 5.32 -0.60
N SER A 554 -16.97 4.80 0.32
CA SER A 554 -17.52 3.44 0.16
C SER A 554 -18.38 3.33 -1.10
N ASP A 555 -18.62 2.11 -1.57
CA ASP A 555 -19.76 1.85 -2.45
C ASP A 555 -21.07 2.39 -1.83
N THR A 556 -22.04 2.72 -2.69
CA THR A 556 -23.32 3.28 -2.24
C THR A 556 -24.13 2.24 -1.46
N LEU A 557 -24.38 2.52 -0.18
CA LEU A 557 -25.22 1.74 0.70
C LEU A 557 -26.69 2.11 0.52
N SER A 558 -27.49 1.23 -0.08
CA SER A 558 -28.95 1.41 -0.16
C SER A 558 -29.58 1.25 1.22
N VAL A 559 -30.36 2.24 1.67
CA VAL A 559 -30.93 2.27 3.03
C VAL A 559 -32.45 2.28 2.95
N ALA A 560 -33.08 1.13 3.21
CA ALA A 560 -34.53 1.06 3.32
C ALA A 560 -35.02 1.70 4.62
N THR A 561 -36.14 2.42 4.54
CA THR A 561 -36.79 3.07 5.69
C THR A 561 -38.22 2.57 5.91
N LEU A 562 -38.75 2.78 7.11
CA LEU A 562 -40.15 2.55 7.47
C LEU A 562 -40.67 3.73 8.28
N GLN A 563 -41.98 3.98 8.21
CA GLN A 563 -42.65 4.91 9.11
C GLN A 563 -42.54 4.43 10.56
N ASP A 564 -42.30 5.36 11.49
CA ASP A 564 -42.33 5.05 12.91
C ASP A 564 -43.75 4.70 13.35
N THR A 565 -43.85 3.72 14.26
CA THR A 565 -45.14 3.24 14.77
C THR A 565 -45.10 3.02 16.28
N ALA A 566 -46.19 3.39 16.95
CA ALA A 566 -46.32 3.22 18.39
C ALA A 566 -47.67 2.61 18.77
N ALA A 567 -47.66 1.77 19.81
CA ALA A 567 -48.91 1.28 20.41
C ALA A 567 -49.65 2.44 21.07
N TRP A 568 -50.94 2.57 20.78
CA TRP A 568 -51.77 3.70 21.21
C TRP A 568 -53.00 3.23 22.01
N LEU A 569 -53.33 3.98 23.05
CA LEU A 569 -54.48 3.72 23.92
C LEU A 569 -55.04 5.03 24.47
N ASP A 570 -56.37 5.18 24.42
CA ASP A 570 -57.11 6.26 25.08
C ASP A 570 -58.29 5.70 25.87
N SER A 571 -58.35 6.03 27.18
CA SER A 571 -59.42 5.63 28.10
C SER A 571 -60.29 6.81 28.57
N SER A 572 -60.15 7.99 27.96
CA SER A 572 -60.90 9.20 28.28
C SER A 572 -62.27 9.29 27.60
N VAL A 573 -62.68 8.22 26.90
CA VAL A 573 -63.94 8.08 26.14
C VAL A 573 -65.20 7.85 27.00
N GLY A 574 -65.20 8.32 28.25
CA GLY A 574 -66.36 8.35 29.15
C GLY A 574 -66.74 6.99 29.77
N SER A 575 -67.85 6.97 30.52
CA SER A 575 -68.46 5.74 31.06
C SER A 575 -69.98 5.87 31.11
N ALA A 576 -70.69 4.74 31.16
CA ALA A 576 -72.15 4.72 31.30
C ALA A 576 -72.55 3.78 32.45
N SER A 577 -73.33 4.27 33.41
CA SER A 577 -73.84 3.47 34.54
C SER A 577 -75.33 3.63 34.73
N TRP A 578 -76.00 2.56 35.15
CA TRP A 578 -77.42 2.60 35.52
C TRP A 578 -77.71 1.70 36.74
N GLY A 579 -78.80 2.02 37.45
CA GLY A 579 -79.16 1.37 38.72
C GLY A 579 -79.92 0.04 38.59
N LEU A 580 -80.29 -0.55 39.73
CA LEU A 580 -80.87 -1.90 39.83
C LEU A 580 -82.15 -2.14 39.01
N LEU A 581 -82.93 -1.08 38.74
CA LEU A 581 -84.15 -1.15 37.93
C LEU A 581 -83.94 -0.67 36.49
N GLY A 582 -82.73 -0.23 36.14
CA GLY A 582 -82.39 0.29 34.82
C GLY A 582 -82.20 -0.82 33.78
N LYS A 583 -82.52 -0.49 32.53
CA LYS A 583 -82.34 -1.38 31.36
C LYS A 583 -81.41 -0.79 30.29
N SER A 584 -80.91 0.41 30.51
CA SER A 584 -80.04 1.09 29.57
C SER A 584 -79.27 2.22 30.23
N GLY A 585 -78.11 2.54 29.68
CA GLY A 585 -77.34 3.74 30.01
C GLY A 585 -76.52 4.17 28.80
N SER A 586 -76.36 5.48 28.63
CA SER A 586 -75.56 6.07 27.57
C SER A 586 -74.37 6.80 28.13
N GLY A 587 -73.25 6.75 27.41
CA GLY A 587 -72.02 7.46 27.70
C GLY A 587 -71.45 8.08 26.43
N SER A 588 -70.59 9.07 26.63
CA SER A 588 -69.87 9.74 25.57
C SER A 588 -68.54 10.25 26.10
N GLY A 589 -67.53 10.31 25.25
CA GLY A 589 -66.26 10.96 25.51
C GLY A 589 -65.46 11.10 24.23
N THR A 590 -64.36 11.84 24.30
CA THR A 590 -63.50 12.14 23.14
C THR A 590 -62.16 11.44 23.25
N PHE A 591 -61.50 11.26 22.12
CA PHE A 591 -60.10 10.87 22.03
C PHE A 591 -59.44 11.63 20.87
N ASP A 592 -58.15 11.91 20.99
CA ASP A 592 -57.41 12.71 20.03
C ASP A 592 -56.37 11.86 19.29
N VAL A 593 -56.33 12.01 17.97
CA VAL A 593 -55.20 11.57 17.13
C VAL A 593 -54.35 12.80 16.85
N ALA A 594 -53.05 12.74 17.19
CA ALA A 594 -52.17 13.88 17.11
C ALA A 594 -51.90 14.33 15.66
N THR A 595 -51.62 15.62 15.48
CA THR A 595 -51.16 16.15 14.18
C THR A 595 -49.90 15.42 13.72
N GLY A 596 -49.83 15.09 12.43
CA GLY A 596 -48.70 14.33 11.87
C GLY A 596 -48.81 12.81 12.11
N THR A 597 -49.91 12.31 12.69
CA THR A 597 -50.10 10.88 12.94
C THR A 597 -51.43 10.38 12.38
N VAL A 598 -51.48 9.10 12.04
CA VAL A 598 -52.71 8.37 11.71
C VAL A 598 -52.87 7.18 12.66
N LEU A 599 -54.08 6.94 13.17
CA LEU A 599 -54.38 5.78 14.00
C LEU A 599 -54.93 4.64 13.13
N LYS A 600 -54.17 3.56 13.03
CA LYS A 600 -54.53 2.33 12.31
C LYS A 600 -54.90 1.20 13.26
N GLY A 601 -55.65 0.22 12.75
CA GLY A 601 -56.02 -0.98 13.52
C GLY A 601 -56.89 -0.70 14.74
N ALA A 602 -57.59 0.44 14.77
CA ALA A 602 -58.34 0.90 15.92
C ALA A 602 -59.37 -0.16 16.39
N SER A 603 -59.49 -0.33 17.70
CA SER A 603 -60.47 -1.22 18.32
C SER A 603 -61.10 -0.56 19.54
N LEU A 604 -62.41 -0.75 19.70
CA LEU A 604 -63.14 -0.33 20.89
C LEU A 604 -63.17 -1.50 21.87
N VAL A 605 -62.68 -1.29 23.08
CA VAL A 605 -62.72 -2.28 24.16
C VAL A 605 -63.69 -1.78 25.22
N PHE A 606 -64.80 -2.49 25.40
CA PHE A 606 -65.80 -2.17 26.42
C PHE A 606 -65.65 -3.13 27.60
N ASP A 607 -65.24 -2.60 28.75
CA ASP A 607 -65.30 -3.33 30.02
C ASP A 607 -66.66 -3.11 30.68
N VAL A 608 -67.33 -4.18 31.05
CA VAL A 608 -68.64 -4.18 31.69
C VAL A 608 -68.53 -4.77 33.09
N SER A 609 -68.99 -4.04 34.10
CA SER A 609 -69.09 -4.55 35.48
C SER A 609 -70.55 -4.59 35.93
N THR A 610 -70.97 -5.68 36.57
CA THR A 610 -72.33 -5.82 37.13
C THR A 610 -72.37 -6.65 38.41
N LEU A 611 -73.35 -6.37 39.25
CA LEU A 611 -73.63 -7.09 40.50
C LEU A 611 -74.77 -8.11 40.36
N ILE A 612 -75.46 -8.18 39.21
CA ILE A 612 -76.55 -9.13 38.97
C ILE A 612 -76.51 -9.67 37.53
N THR A 613 -77.28 -10.72 37.24
CA THR A 613 -77.39 -11.27 35.87
C THR A 613 -78.29 -10.38 35.01
N LEU A 614 -77.76 -9.82 33.92
CA LEU A 614 -78.43 -8.80 33.09
C LEU A 614 -79.25 -9.38 31.91
N GLY A 615 -79.16 -10.68 31.66
CA GLY A 615 -79.64 -11.28 30.40
C GLY A 615 -78.71 -10.90 29.23
N ASN A 616 -79.28 -10.64 28.04
CA ASN A 616 -78.49 -10.16 26.89
C ASN A 616 -78.26 -8.66 27.02
N LEU A 617 -76.99 -8.22 27.07
CA LEU A 617 -76.58 -6.81 26.94
C LEU A 617 -76.09 -6.57 25.52
N ASN A 618 -76.61 -5.52 24.87
CA ASN A 618 -76.08 -5.02 23.61
C ASN A 618 -75.49 -3.62 23.82
N ILE A 619 -74.34 -3.34 23.23
CA ILE A 619 -73.71 -2.02 23.22
C ILE A 619 -73.81 -1.48 21.80
N SER A 620 -74.64 -0.47 21.58
CA SER A 620 -74.64 0.31 20.34
C SER A 620 -73.65 1.44 20.47
N TRP A 621 -72.81 1.66 19.47
CA TRP A 621 -71.73 2.65 19.50
C TRP A 621 -71.63 3.39 18.17
N ALA A 622 -71.12 4.63 18.22
CA ALA A 622 -70.82 5.45 17.07
C ALA A 622 -69.60 6.31 17.36
N ILE A 623 -68.61 6.27 16.46
CA ILE A 623 -67.50 7.22 16.43
C ILE A 623 -67.92 8.36 15.51
N GLN A 624 -67.69 9.59 15.95
CA GLN A 624 -68.01 10.81 15.22
C GLN A 624 -66.80 11.72 15.14
N GLU A 625 -66.67 12.42 14.02
CA GLU A 625 -65.73 13.53 13.85
C GLU A 625 -66.55 14.77 13.47
N ASN A 626 -66.36 15.89 14.16
CA ASN A 626 -67.11 17.13 13.92
C ASN A 626 -68.65 16.94 13.86
N GLY A 627 -69.18 16.01 14.65
CA GLY A 627 -70.61 15.66 14.70
C GLY A 627 -71.10 14.72 13.58
N THR A 628 -70.24 14.32 12.65
CA THR A 628 -70.55 13.37 11.58
C THR A 628 -70.16 11.96 12.00
N VAL A 629 -71.06 10.98 11.85
CA VAL A 629 -70.76 9.57 12.17
C VAL A 629 -69.83 8.97 11.12
N ILE A 630 -68.62 8.62 11.53
CA ILE A 630 -67.62 7.97 10.65
C ILE A 630 -67.73 6.45 10.68
N ARG A 631 -68.09 5.87 11.84
CA ARG A 631 -68.36 4.43 11.97
C ARG A 631 -69.30 4.17 13.14
N ASN A 632 -70.18 3.19 13.00
CA ASN A 632 -71.10 2.77 14.06
C ASN A 632 -71.35 1.27 13.99
N GLY A 633 -71.91 0.72 15.06
CA GLY A 633 -72.31 -0.67 15.13
C GLY A 633 -72.97 -1.03 16.44
N THR A 634 -73.32 -2.31 16.58
CA THR A 634 -73.83 -2.89 17.80
C THR A 634 -73.09 -4.19 18.08
N VAL A 635 -72.62 -4.36 19.32
CA VAL A 635 -71.95 -5.59 19.76
C VAL A 635 -72.69 -6.23 20.94
N PRO A 636 -73.03 -7.52 20.88
CA PRO A 636 -73.58 -8.23 22.03
C PRO A 636 -72.47 -8.57 23.03
N VAL A 637 -72.78 -8.46 24.32
CA VAL A 637 -71.92 -8.93 25.42
C VAL A 637 -72.54 -10.23 25.94
N ALA A 638 -71.94 -11.36 25.56
CA ALA A 638 -72.45 -12.68 25.91
C ALA A 638 -72.11 -13.07 27.36
N ASN A 639 -72.97 -13.89 27.99
CA ASN A 639 -72.74 -14.56 29.29
C ASN A 639 -72.45 -13.64 30.49
N ILE A 640 -73.16 -12.51 30.62
CA ILE A 640 -73.01 -11.65 31.81
C ILE A 640 -73.71 -12.28 33.04
N THR A 641 -72.97 -13.10 33.76
CA THR A 641 -73.23 -13.45 35.17
C THR A 641 -72.43 -12.54 36.11
N LEU A 642 -72.68 -12.59 37.43
CA LEU A 642 -72.00 -11.76 38.45
C LEU A 642 -70.49 -11.57 38.17
N GLY A 643 -70.02 -10.31 38.07
CA GLY A 643 -68.59 -10.02 37.83
C GLY A 643 -68.33 -9.00 36.71
N SER A 644 -67.21 -9.17 36.00
CA SER A 644 -66.79 -8.34 34.87
C SER A 644 -66.76 -9.12 33.55
N ALA A 645 -67.08 -8.44 32.44
CA ALA A 645 -66.97 -8.96 31.09
C ALA A 645 -66.29 -7.91 30.20
N THR A 646 -65.52 -8.34 29.20
CA THR A 646 -64.88 -7.44 28.24
C THR A 646 -65.28 -7.86 26.83
N VAL A 647 -65.62 -6.90 25.98
CA VAL A 647 -65.85 -7.13 24.55
C VAL A 647 -65.00 -6.17 23.73
N THR A 648 -64.37 -6.69 22.69
CA THR A 648 -63.55 -5.91 21.75
C THR A 648 -64.25 -5.86 20.40
N VAL A 649 -64.35 -4.65 19.84
CA VAL A 649 -64.86 -4.41 18.50
C VAL A 649 -63.69 -3.94 17.64
N ASN A 650 -63.26 -4.78 16.70
CA ASN A 650 -62.24 -4.41 15.72
C ASN A 650 -62.88 -3.52 14.64
N LEU A 651 -62.28 -2.35 14.38
CA LEU A 651 -62.80 -1.39 13.39
C LEU A 651 -62.18 -1.60 12.01
N SER A 652 -61.90 -2.84 11.62
CA SER A 652 -61.14 -3.23 10.42
C SER A 652 -61.35 -2.30 9.22
N GLY A 653 -60.23 -1.81 8.66
CA GLY A 653 -60.22 -0.88 7.53
C GLY A 653 -60.63 0.56 7.86
N LEU A 654 -60.77 0.93 9.14
CA LEU A 654 -60.87 2.33 9.56
C LEU A 654 -59.48 2.86 9.94
N GLU A 655 -59.03 3.87 9.21
CA GLU A 655 -57.92 4.73 9.59
C GLU A 655 -58.51 6.04 10.10
N LEU A 656 -57.92 6.61 11.16
CA LEU A 656 -58.34 7.86 11.75
C LEU A 656 -57.19 8.86 11.64
N ASP A 657 -57.37 9.87 10.80
CA ASP A 657 -56.42 10.97 10.63
C ASP A 657 -56.35 11.83 11.90
N ALA A 658 -55.38 12.75 11.93
CA ALA A 658 -55.25 13.73 13.00
C ALA A 658 -56.55 14.51 13.24
N GLY A 659 -57.06 14.46 14.46
CA GLY A 659 -58.34 15.06 14.80
C GLY A 659 -58.88 14.62 16.15
N THR A 660 -59.97 15.28 16.56
CA THR A 660 -60.70 14.94 17.79
C THR A 660 -61.95 14.15 17.43
N TYR A 661 -62.02 12.93 17.94
CA TYR A 661 -63.12 12.01 17.71
C TYR A 661 -63.98 11.86 18.96
N THR A 662 -65.28 11.68 18.78
CA THR A 662 -66.23 11.40 19.87
C THR A 662 -66.74 9.96 19.77
N LEU A 663 -66.58 9.18 20.83
CA LEU A 663 -67.23 7.87 20.98
C LEU A 663 -68.54 8.03 21.75
N ASN A 664 -69.66 7.85 21.07
CA ASN A 664 -70.98 7.74 21.69
C ASN A 664 -71.35 6.26 21.84
N PHE A 665 -71.87 5.85 22.99
CA PHE A 665 -72.32 4.46 23.19
C PHE A 665 -73.52 4.36 24.13
N THR A 666 -74.35 3.33 23.90
CA THR A 666 -75.52 3.01 24.70
C THR A 666 -75.57 1.51 24.96
N GLY A 667 -75.47 1.13 26.23
CA GLY A 667 -75.75 -0.23 26.68
C GLY A 667 -77.25 -0.43 26.85
N THR A 668 -77.78 -1.57 26.42
CA THR A 668 -79.19 -1.97 26.64
C THR A 668 -79.29 -3.44 27.00
N ASN A 669 -79.81 -3.75 28.19
CA ASN A 669 -80.00 -5.10 28.71
C ASN A 669 -81.47 -5.52 28.73
N THR A 670 -81.73 -6.82 28.52
CA THR A 670 -83.09 -7.36 28.44
C THR A 670 -83.83 -7.41 29.78
N LEU A 671 -83.10 -7.74 30.86
CA LEU A 671 -83.63 -7.79 32.23
C LEU A 671 -83.14 -6.57 33.00
N ALA A 672 -83.95 -5.99 33.90
CA ALA A 672 -83.50 -4.86 34.71
C ALA A 672 -82.32 -5.26 35.62
N GLY A 673 -81.30 -4.40 35.71
CA GLY A 673 -80.14 -4.65 36.54
C GLY A 673 -79.05 -3.62 36.40
N ALA A 674 -78.32 -3.35 37.49
CA ALA A 674 -77.26 -2.34 37.48
C ALA A 674 -76.03 -2.82 36.70
N ALA A 675 -75.49 -1.95 35.85
CA ALA A 675 -74.22 -2.18 35.18
C ALA A 675 -73.46 -0.87 34.99
N THR A 676 -72.15 -0.99 34.79
CA THR A 676 -71.28 0.09 34.33
C THR A 676 -70.51 -0.40 33.12
N ILE A 677 -70.43 0.43 32.08
CA ILE A 677 -69.62 0.22 30.88
C ILE A 677 -68.52 1.27 30.86
N THR A 678 -67.27 0.83 30.76
CA THR A 678 -66.07 1.66 30.67
C THR A 678 -65.32 1.31 29.38
N PRO A 679 -65.51 2.09 28.30
CA PRO A 679 -64.75 1.92 27.08
C PRO A 679 -63.29 2.40 27.18
N ARG A 680 -62.46 1.86 26.30
CA ARG A 680 -61.21 2.46 25.83
C ARG A 680 -61.05 2.20 24.33
N VAL A 681 -60.26 3.03 23.67
CA VAL A 681 -59.85 2.84 22.28
C VAL A 681 -58.39 2.41 22.29
N ILE A 682 -58.05 1.41 21.49
CA ILE A 682 -56.67 0.95 21.29
C ILE A 682 -56.36 0.91 19.80
N GLY A 683 -55.10 1.04 19.43
CA GLY A 683 -54.64 0.88 18.04
C GLY A 683 -53.14 1.09 17.93
N THR A 684 -52.69 1.41 16.72
CA THR A 684 -51.30 1.75 16.43
C THR A 684 -51.26 3.09 15.72
N THR A 685 -50.55 4.07 16.30
CA THR A 685 -50.24 5.31 15.59
C THR A 685 -49.11 5.06 14.61
N VAL A 686 -49.21 5.69 13.45
CA VAL A 686 -48.16 5.76 12.44
C VAL A 686 -47.82 7.23 12.24
N ASP A 687 -46.55 7.59 12.38
CA ASP A 687 -46.08 8.95 12.17
C ASP A 687 -45.88 9.19 10.67
N LEU A 688 -46.44 10.28 10.17
CA LEU A 688 -46.43 10.65 8.75
C LEU A 688 -45.19 11.47 8.38
N ASP A 689 -44.45 11.97 9.38
CA ASP A 689 -43.27 12.82 9.22
C ASP A 689 -41.98 12.21 9.79
N ASN A 690 -42.04 10.98 10.33
CA ASN A 690 -40.88 10.27 10.84
C ASN A 690 -40.68 8.93 10.11
N PHE A 691 -39.63 8.88 9.30
CA PHE A 691 -39.16 7.67 8.63
C PHE A 691 -37.81 7.26 9.20
N GLU A 692 -37.69 6.01 9.61
CA GLU A 692 -36.51 5.47 10.28
C GLU A 692 -35.85 4.37 9.45
N THR A 693 -34.51 4.30 9.52
CA THR A 693 -33.75 3.18 8.95
C THR A 693 -34.32 1.84 9.43
N SER A 694 -34.58 0.91 8.51
CA SER A 694 -35.12 -0.40 8.82
C SER A 694 -34.31 -1.55 8.22
N GLY A 695 -34.00 -2.57 9.03
CA GLY A 695 -33.27 -3.77 8.59
C GLY A 695 -31.77 -3.71 8.89
N THR A 696 -31.01 -4.57 8.21
CA THR A 696 -29.55 -4.63 8.33
C THR A 696 -28.93 -4.07 7.05
N HIS A 697 -28.21 -2.96 7.18
CA HIS A 697 -27.52 -2.31 6.05
C HIS A 697 -26.02 -2.34 6.30
N THR A 698 -25.27 -2.99 5.41
CA THR A 698 -23.82 -3.11 5.50
C THR A 698 -23.14 -2.78 4.18
N VAL A 699 -22.00 -2.08 4.25
CA VAL A 699 -21.10 -1.88 3.10
C VAL A 699 -19.70 -2.36 3.46
N LEU A 700 -19.03 -2.96 2.48
CA LEU A 700 -17.67 -3.48 2.57
C LEU A 700 -16.72 -2.57 1.79
N GLY A 701 -15.43 -2.70 2.04
CA GLY A 701 -14.39 -2.05 1.23
C GLY A 701 -13.02 -2.21 1.86
N ASN A 702 -12.01 -1.62 1.24
CA ASN A 702 -10.65 -1.60 1.75
C ASN A 702 -9.98 -0.27 1.44
N ILE A 703 -9.49 0.41 2.49
CA ILE A 703 -8.82 1.72 2.36
C ILE A 703 -7.42 1.61 1.73
N PHE A 704 -6.77 0.45 1.77
CA PHE A 704 -5.41 0.32 1.25
C PHE A 704 -5.35 0.04 -0.24
N ASP A 705 -6.15 -0.89 -0.76
CA ASP A 705 -6.13 -1.23 -2.19
C ASP A 705 -7.25 -0.54 -3.00
N GLY A 706 -8.18 0.13 -2.32
CA GLY A 706 -9.34 0.79 -2.93
C GLY A 706 -10.40 -0.17 -3.46
N SER A 707 -10.35 -1.46 -3.14
CA SER A 707 -11.40 -2.41 -3.54
C SER A 707 -12.71 -2.11 -2.81
N ASP A 708 -13.82 -2.22 -3.56
CA ASP A 708 -15.18 -1.89 -3.11
C ASP A 708 -15.30 -0.49 -2.45
N ALA A 709 -14.43 0.43 -2.87
CA ALA A 709 -14.42 1.84 -2.51
C ALA A 709 -14.00 2.70 -3.72
N ALA A 710 -14.62 3.86 -3.88
CA ALA A 710 -14.13 4.90 -4.79
C ALA A 710 -12.96 5.65 -4.11
N GLY A 711 -11.78 5.04 -4.15
CA GLY A 711 -10.50 5.55 -3.65
C GLY A 711 -9.34 5.11 -4.56
N ALA A 712 -8.17 5.71 -4.40
CA ALA A 712 -6.94 5.21 -5.01
C ALA A 712 -6.11 4.50 -3.94
N MET A 713 -5.27 3.56 -4.35
CA MET A 713 -4.45 2.75 -3.44
C MET A 713 -3.55 3.62 -2.55
N ASP A 714 -3.72 3.51 -1.24
CA ASP A 714 -2.82 4.08 -0.25
C ASP A 714 -1.42 3.47 -0.39
N GLN A 715 -0.40 4.27 -0.10
CA GLN A 715 0.98 3.79 -0.09
C GLN A 715 1.48 3.59 1.33
N LEU A 716 1.96 2.38 1.58
CA LEU A 716 2.70 2.02 2.78
C LEU A 716 4.15 1.75 2.40
N ASN A 717 5.11 2.45 3.00
CA ASN A 717 6.53 2.27 2.70
C ASN A 717 7.21 1.18 3.55
N THR A 718 6.56 0.65 4.59
CA THR A 718 7.11 -0.35 5.52
C THR A 718 6.00 -1.22 6.11
N VAL A 719 6.31 -2.46 6.51
CA VAL A 719 5.38 -3.33 7.23
C VAL A 719 5.02 -2.80 8.61
N ASN A 720 5.83 -1.89 9.14
CA ASN A 720 5.67 -1.33 10.48
C ASN A 720 4.67 -0.18 10.54
N THR A 721 4.08 0.21 9.40
CA THR A 721 3.10 1.29 9.33
C THR A 721 1.91 0.99 10.22
N ARG A 722 1.56 1.98 11.04
CA ARG A 722 0.49 1.92 12.01
C ARG A 722 -0.73 2.66 11.47
N LEU A 723 -1.89 2.01 11.52
CA LEU A 723 -3.17 2.59 11.13
C LEU A 723 -3.91 3.08 12.37
N SER A 724 -4.14 4.38 12.48
CA SER A 724 -4.97 4.96 13.54
C SER A 724 -6.27 5.47 12.95
N ILE A 725 -7.41 5.01 13.44
CA ILE A 725 -8.73 5.41 12.97
C ILE A 725 -9.49 6.08 14.10
N SER A 726 -10.20 7.15 13.77
CA SER A 726 -11.07 7.88 14.69
C SER A 726 -12.45 8.07 14.07
N GLY A 727 -13.47 7.95 14.91
CA GLY A 727 -14.87 8.18 14.60
C GLY A 727 -15.51 9.14 15.59
N TYR A 728 -16.80 8.95 15.84
CA TYR A 728 -17.60 9.86 16.64
C TYR A 728 -17.35 9.71 18.15
N ASN A 729 -17.62 10.77 18.91
CA ASN A 729 -17.49 10.81 20.38
C ASN A 729 -16.13 10.35 20.94
N GLY A 730 -15.05 10.53 20.17
CA GLY A 730 -13.70 10.13 20.59
C GLY A 730 -13.45 8.62 20.53
N SER A 731 -14.33 7.85 19.87
CA SER A 731 -14.05 6.45 19.53
C SER A 731 -12.86 6.41 18.57
N ALA A 732 -11.79 5.75 18.99
CA ALA A 732 -10.59 5.62 18.20
C ALA A 732 -9.88 4.31 18.52
N ALA A 733 -9.16 3.77 17.54
CA ALA A 733 -8.28 2.62 17.73
C ALA A 733 -7.03 2.77 16.87
N THR A 734 -6.01 2.02 17.25
CA THR A 734 -4.75 1.97 16.54
C THR A 734 -4.40 0.51 16.28
N LEU A 735 -4.26 0.16 15.01
CA LEU A 735 -3.86 -1.16 14.53
C LEU A 735 -2.38 -1.12 14.16
N ASP A 736 -1.64 -2.13 14.59
CA ASP A 736 -0.20 -2.23 14.45
C ASP A 736 0.18 -3.68 14.15
N ALA A 737 0.87 -3.91 13.04
CA ALA A 737 1.30 -5.23 12.62
C ALA A 737 2.31 -5.89 13.57
N ALA A 738 2.96 -5.11 14.45
CA ALA A 738 3.80 -5.62 15.53
C ALA A 738 3.00 -5.96 16.81
N ALA A 739 1.74 -5.54 16.91
CA ALA A 739 0.86 -5.84 18.04
C ALA A 739 0.01 -7.10 17.77
N ASN A 740 -0.77 -7.52 18.77
CA ASN A 740 -1.70 -8.66 18.66
C ASN A 740 -3.12 -8.23 18.22
N THR A 741 -3.29 -7.01 17.73
CA THR A 741 -4.59 -6.43 17.36
C THR A 741 -4.74 -6.44 15.85
N THR A 742 -5.55 -7.36 15.33
CA THR A 742 -5.78 -7.52 13.88
C THR A 742 -7.02 -6.80 13.38
N SER A 743 -7.86 -6.27 14.26
CA SER A 743 -9.06 -5.51 13.91
C SER A 743 -9.52 -4.62 15.05
N ALA A 744 -10.34 -3.63 14.73
CA ALA A 744 -10.96 -2.70 15.67
C ALA A 744 -12.41 -2.35 15.25
N THR A 745 -13.23 -2.03 16.24
CA THR A 745 -14.57 -1.46 16.04
C THR A 745 -14.55 0.02 16.41
N ILE A 746 -14.91 0.88 15.47
CA ILE A 746 -15.00 2.33 15.64
C ILE A 746 -16.47 2.74 15.58
N GLN A 747 -16.91 3.50 16.59
CA GLN A 747 -18.26 4.04 16.62
C GLN A 747 -18.36 5.26 15.69
N GLY A 748 -19.28 5.19 14.71
CA GLY A 748 -19.69 6.33 13.90
C GLY A 748 -20.85 7.11 14.53
N HIS A 749 -21.32 8.15 13.85
CA HIS A 749 -22.51 8.91 14.22
C HIS A 749 -23.79 8.06 14.12
N TYR A 750 -23.90 7.29 13.03
CA TYR A 750 -25.12 6.56 12.66
C TYR A 750 -24.91 5.04 12.64
N GLY A 751 -23.66 4.57 12.66
CA GLY A 751 -23.35 3.15 12.58
C GLY A 751 -22.04 2.78 13.25
N THR A 752 -21.55 1.57 12.97
CA THR A 752 -20.26 1.07 13.46
C THR A 752 -19.39 0.62 12.30
N LEU A 753 -18.11 0.99 12.34
CA LEU A 753 -17.09 0.54 11.40
C LEU A 753 -16.25 -0.54 12.07
N GLN A 754 -16.27 -1.75 11.54
CA GLN A 754 -15.28 -2.78 11.85
C GLN A 754 -14.17 -2.66 10.80
N ILE A 755 -12.93 -2.42 11.19
CA ILE A 755 -11.79 -2.32 10.29
C ILE A 755 -10.67 -3.27 10.72
N ASN A 756 -10.06 -3.94 9.75
CA ASN A 756 -8.98 -4.88 9.93
C ASN A 756 -7.62 -4.21 9.69
N LEU A 757 -6.55 -4.85 10.15
CA LEU A 757 -5.18 -4.36 10.00
C LEU A 757 -4.75 -4.23 8.53
N ASP A 758 -5.35 -5.02 7.64
CA ASP A 758 -5.10 -5.02 6.18
C ASP A 758 -5.94 -3.97 5.43
N GLY A 759 -6.61 -3.07 6.14
CA GLY A 759 -7.44 -1.99 5.57
C GLY A 759 -8.86 -2.42 5.22
N ALA A 760 -9.15 -3.72 5.17
CA ALA A 760 -10.50 -4.21 4.88
C ALA A 760 -11.48 -3.81 5.99
N TYR A 761 -12.65 -3.32 5.62
CA TYR A 761 -13.66 -2.83 6.55
C TYR A 761 -15.07 -3.34 6.24
N THR A 762 -15.92 -3.28 7.26
CA THR A 762 -17.37 -3.41 7.18
C THR A 762 -18.00 -2.29 7.99
N TYR A 763 -18.79 -1.44 7.35
CA TYR A 763 -19.65 -0.50 8.05
C TYR A 763 -21.06 -1.08 8.18
N THR A 764 -21.66 -0.98 9.36
CA THR A 764 -23.04 -1.38 9.65
C THR A 764 -23.83 -0.17 10.16
N LEU A 765 -24.87 0.23 9.44
CA LEU A 765 -25.79 1.29 9.86
C LEU A 765 -26.70 0.78 10.99
N ASN A 766 -26.92 1.59 12.03
CA ASN A 766 -27.85 1.23 13.09
C ASN A 766 -29.30 1.33 12.61
N ASN A 767 -30.16 0.49 13.16
CA ASN A 767 -31.61 0.51 12.93
C ASN A 767 -32.31 1.58 13.80
N GLY A 768 -33.48 2.06 13.37
CA GLY A 768 -34.27 3.05 14.13
C GLY A 768 -33.69 4.47 14.16
N ILE A 769 -32.86 4.85 13.17
CA ILE A 769 -32.39 6.22 13.02
C ILE A 769 -33.37 6.98 12.14
N ALA A 770 -33.98 8.04 12.67
CA ALA A 770 -34.81 8.96 11.90
C ALA A 770 -34.00 9.67 10.81
N MET A 771 -34.51 9.70 9.57
CA MET A 771 -33.84 10.34 8.44
C MET A 771 -33.51 11.81 8.71
N SER A 772 -34.43 12.52 9.36
CA SER A 772 -34.28 13.93 9.76
C SER A 772 -33.13 14.19 10.75
N SER A 773 -32.63 13.16 11.44
CA SER A 773 -31.49 13.25 12.37
C SER A 773 -30.13 13.07 11.67
N ILE A 774 -30.13 12.53 10.44
CA ILE A 774 -28.93 12.34 9.63
C ILE A 774 -28.61 13.66 8.92
N THR A 775 -27.91 14.55 9.61
CA THR A 775 -27.65 15.93 9.17
C THR A 775 -26.25 16.15 8.58
N SER A 776 -25.39 15.13 8.59
CA SER A 776 -24.10 15.11 7.91
C SER A 776 -23.80 13.72 7.34
N LYS A 777 -22.90 13.62 6.35
CA LYS A 777 -22.37 12.32 5.94
C LYS A 777 -21.57 11.67 7.08
N GLU A 778 -21.53 10.34 7.09
CA GLU A 778 -20.74 9.55 8.03
C GLU A 778 -19.30 9.49 7.51
N VAL A 779 -18.36 9.98 8.34
CA VAL A 779 -16.95 10.11 7.97
C VAL A 779 -16.08 9.60 9.10
N PHE A 780 -15.13 8.74 8.77
CA PHE A 780 -14.05 8.31 9.65
C PHE A 780 -12.76 8.94 9.18
N THR A 781 -11.94 9.45 10.10
CA THR A 781 -10.59 9.94 9.77
C THR A 781 -9.58 8.88 10.15
N TYR A 782 -8.65 8.57 9.25
CA TYR A 782 -7.55 7.66 9.51
C TYR A 782 -6.20 8.30 9.23
N GLN A 783 -5.19 7.80 9.92
CA GLN A 783 -3.80 8.24 9.82
C GLN A 783 -2.89 7.03 9.71
N LEU A 784 -1.95 7.11 8.77
CA LEU A 784 -0.84 6.19 8.63
C LEU A 784 0.41 6.80 9.29
N ASP A 785 1.19 5.97 9.97
CA ASP A 785 2.45 6.36 10.66
C ASP A 785 3.49 5.27 10.43
N ASP A 786 4.55 5.57 9.67
CA ASP A 786 5.60 4.61 9.31
C ASP A 786 6.60 4.31 10.44
N LYS A 787 6.44 4.95 11.61
CA LYS A 787 7.34 4.89 12.78
C LYS A 787 8.76 5.40 12.52
N MET A 788 9.04 5.96 11.34
CA MET A 788 10.27 6.67 10.99
C MET A 788 10.09 8.19 11.05
N GLY A 789 8.91 8.64 11.48
CA GLY A 789 8.58 10.05 11.69
C GLY A 789 7.76 10.65 10.55
N HIS A 790 7.33 9.85 9.57
CA HIS A 790 6.40 10.27 8.53
C HIS A 790 4.99 9.81 8.84
N THR A 791 4.03 10.72 8.66
CA THR A 791 2.62 10.46 8.87
C THR A 791 1.81 11.11 7.77
N ASP A 792 0.73 10.45 7.33
CA ASP A 792 -0.26 11.05 6.43
C ASP A 792 -1.67 10.70 6.87
N SER A 793 -2.67 11.47 6.44
CA SER A 793 -4.05 11.31 6.91
C SER A 793 -5.09 11.53 5.82
N ALA A 794 -6.12 10.70 5.86
CA ALA A 794 -7.23 10.70 4.92
C ALA A 794 -8.54 10.36 5.64
N THR A 795 -9.63 10.30 4.86
CA THR A 795 -10.97 10.03 5.36
C THR A 795 -11.62 8.90 4.59
N LEU A 796 -12.38 8.06 5.31
CA LEU A 796 -13.35 7.13 4.73
C LEU A 796 -14.75 7.73 4.91
N THR A 797 -15.39 8.10 3.81
CA THR A 797 -16.78 8.56 3.78
C THR A 797 -17.70 7.41 3.41
N ILE A 798 -18.69 7.12 4.25
CA ILE A 798 -19.73 6.13 3.89
C ILE A 798 -20.76 6.81 3.01
N ASP A 799 -20.93 6.33 1.78
CA ASP A 799 -21.96 6.82 0.87
C ASP A 799 -23.25 6.05 1.07
N MET A 800 -24.35 6.75 1.35
CA MET A 800 -25.67 6.15 1.59
C MET A 800 -26.68 6.69 0.58
N ALA A 801 -27.67 5.86 0.25
CA ALA A 801 -28.82 6.23 -0.56
C ALA A 801 -30.11 5.78 0.15
N PRO A 802 -30.68 6.63 1.01
CA PRO A 802 -31.96 6.33 1.67
C PRO A 802 -33.12 6.21 0.69
N GLN A 803 -33.98 5.23 0.95
CA GLN A 803 -35.15 4.89 0.16
C GLN A 803 -36.38 4.95 1.05
N ILE A 804 -37.26 5.88 0.73
CA ILE A 804 -38.49 6.17 1.44
C ILE A 804 -39.64 5.79 0.53
N VAL A 805 -40.52 4.91 1.00
CA VAL A 805 -41.69 4.47 0.24
C VAL A 805 -42.89 5.30 0.65
N SER A 806 -43.54 5.95 -0.33
CA SER A 806 -44.80 6.67 -0.13
C SER A 806 -45.93 5.68 0.21
N THR A 807 -46.89 6.17 0.97
CA THR A 807 -48.05 5.39 1.44
C THR A 807 -49.36 5.93 0.86
N ASN A 808 -50.47 5.32 1.26
CA ASN A 808 -51.81 5.83 0.94
C ASN A 808 -52.22 7.04 1.82
N GLN A 809 -51.33 7.52 2.70
CA GLN A 809 -51.52 8.73 3.52
C GLN A 809 -50.78 9.92 2.88
N ASN A 810 -51.10 11.13 3.34
CA ASN A 810 -50.39 12.34 2.93
C ASN A 810 -49.09 12.46 3.75
N ASP A 811 -48.01 11.89 3.23
CA ASP A 811 -46.74 11.78 3.94
C ASP A 811 -45.96 13.12 3.89
N VAL A 812 -45.17 13.38 4.93
CA VAL A 812 -44.34 14.59 5.04
C VAL A 812 -42.89 14.17 5.18
N LEU A 813 -42.15 14.21 4.09
CA LEU A 813 -40.74 13.83 4.08
C LEU A 813 -39.83 14.94 4.58
N ILE A 814 -38.95 14.55 5.50
CA ILE A 814 -37.75 15.28 5.87
C ILE A 814 -36.58 14.32 5.62
N GLY A 815 -35.90 14.52 4.51
CA GLY A 815 -34.76 13.73 4.04
C GLY A 815 -33.50 13.90 4.90
N SER A 816 -32.48 13.11 4.60
CA SER A 816 -31.18 13.08 5.25
C SER A 816 -30.18 14.07 4.63
N ALA A 817 -28.91 13.95 5.02
CA ALA A 817 -27.77 14.64 4.41
C ALA A 817 -27.34 14.02 3.07
N TYR A 818 -27.86 12.84 2.72
CA TYR A 818 -27.56 12.11 1.49
C TYR A 818 -28.59 12.40 0.39
N GLY A 819 -28.37 11.84 -0.80
CA GLY A 819 -29.38 11.86 -1.86
C GLY A 819 -30.47 10.84 -1.56
N ASP A 820 -31.60 11.29 -1.04
CA ASP A 820 -32.71 10.41 -0.67
C ASP A 820 -33.59 10.11 -1.90
N THR A 821 -34.26 8.97 -1.92
CA THR A 821 -35.24 8.62 -2.96
C THR A 821 -36.61 8.40 -2.36
N LEU A 822 -37.60 9.20 -2.78
CA LEU A 822 -39.01 8.94 -2.52
C LEU A 822 -39.60 8.07 -3.62
N ILE A 823 -40.08 6.88 -3.26
CA ILE A 823 -40.56 5.84 -4.17
C ILE A 823 -42.07 5.74 -4.11
N TYR A 824 -42.72 5.88 -5.26
CA TYR A 824 -44.15 5.69 -5.43
C TYR A 824 -44.46 4.34 -6.08
N HIS A 825 -44.99 3.41 -5.28
CA HIS A 825 -45.50 2.15 -5.77
C HIS A 825 -46.93 2.26 -6.29
N LEU A 826 -47.35 1.30 -7.12
CA LEU A 826 -48.74 1.16 -7.51
C LEU A 826 -49.58 0.43 -6.43
N LEU A 827 -50.18 1.18 -5.50
CA LEU A 827 -51.03 0.65 -4.43
C LEU A 827 -52.47 0.34 -4.89
N ASN A 828 -53.02 1.16 -5.79
CA ASN A 828 -54.37 1.03 -6.35
C ASN A 828 -54.40 1.43 -7.83
N GLY A 829 -54.65 0.46 -8.71
CA GLY A 829 -54.76 0.66 -10.17
C GLY A 829 -55.90 1.56 -10.64
N ALA A 830 -56.93 1.77 -9.82
CA ALA A 830 -58.09 2.60 -10.18
C ALA A 830 -57.93 4.08 -9.77
N ASP A 831 -56.85 4.42 -9.06
CA ASP A 831 -56.61 5.74 -8.50
C ASP A 831 -55.61 6.54 -9.34
N ALA A 832 -55.84 7.86 -9.46
CA ALA A 832 -55.05 8.77 -10.28
C ALA A 832 -53.62 8.98 -9.76
N THR A 833 -53.37 8.86 -8.45
CA THR A 833 -52.01 8.87 -7.86
C THR A 833 -51.44 7.47 -7.70
N GLY A 834 -52.14 6.44 -8.21
CA GLY A 834 -51.80 5.05 -7.96
C GLY A 834 -52.13 4.59 -6.54
N GLY A 835 -52.97 5.33 -5.81
CA GLY A 835 -53.38 5.00 -4.45
C GLY A 835 -52.47 5.58 -3.37
N ASN A 836 -51.48 6.38 -3.77
CA ASN A 836 -50.61 7.13 -2.86
C ASN A 836 -51.29 8.44 -2.43
N GLY A 837 -50.92 8.99 -1.27
CA GLY A 837 -51.43 10.28 -0.83
C GLY A 837 -50.84 11.47 -1.58
N ALA A 838 -51.24 12.67 -1.15
CA ALA A 838 -50.67 13.93 -1.63
C ALA A 838 -49.54 14.34 -0.68
N ASP A 839 -48.32 13.97 -1.02
CA ASP A 839 -47.16 14.09 -0.13
C ASP A 839 -46.53 15.48 -0.17
N ARG A 840 -45.71 15.76 0.85
CA ARG A 840 -44.89 16.98 0.94
C ARG A 840 -43.45 16.58 1.26
N TRP A 841 -42.48 17.25 0.65
CA TRP A 841 -41.07 17.08 0.97
C TRP A 841 -40.47 18.42 1.36
N GLN A 842 -40.10 18.57 2.64
CA GLN A 842 -39.74 19.87 3.22
C GLN A 842 -38.34 20.37 2.84
N ASN A 843 -37.41 19.45 2.60
CA ASN A 843 -35.99 19.74 2.40
C ASN A 843 -35.41 19.13 1.11
N PHE A 844 -36.23 18.92 0.08
CA PHE A 844 -35.75 18.40 -1.21
C PHE A 844 -34.59 19.23 -1.76
N SER A 845 -33.51 18.55 -2.17
CA SER A 845 -32.25 19.15 -2.54
C SER A 845 -31.63 18.51 -3.78
N THR A 846 -31.58 19.29 -4.86
CA THR A 846 -30.86 18.88 -6.08
C THR A 846 -29.36 18.75 -5.86
N ALA A 847 -28.79 19.49 -4.90
CA ALA A 847 -27.37 19.43 -4.57
C ALA A 847 -26.98 18.15 -3.84
N GLN A 848 -27.89 17.59 -3.02
CA GLN A 848 -27.68 16.31 -2.33
C GLN A 848 -27.92 15.12 -3.26
N GLY A 849 -28.64 15.34 -4.36
CA GLY A 849 -28.94 14.28 -5.33
C GLY A 849 -30.28 13.60 -5.10
N ASP A 850 -31.20 14.26 -4.39
CA ASP A 850 -32.52 13.72 -4.05
C ASP A 850 -33.33 13.33 -5.30
N LYS A 851 -34.11 12.26 -5.20
CA LYS A 851 -34.84 11.68 -6.32
C LYS A 851 -36.28 11.34 -5.95
N ILE A 852 -37.12 11.39 -6.96
CA ILE A 852 -38.51 10.98 -6.90
C ILE A 852 -38.67 9.88 -7.94
N ASP A 853 -39.10 8.70 -7.50
CA ASP A 853 -39.30 7.54 -8.35
C ASP A 853 -40.79 7.26 -8.55
N ILE A 854 -41.24 7.35 -9.80
CA ILE A 854 -42.62 7.11 -10.22
C ILE A 854 -42.71 6.04 -11.31
N HIS A 855 -41.67 5.21 -11.48
CA HIS A 855 -41.60 4.26 -12.60
C HIS A 855 -42.77 3.27 -12.64
N GLU A 856 -43.39 2.95 -11.50
CA GLU A 856 -44.56 2.07 -11.44
C GLU A 856 -45.90 2.76 -11.74
N LEU A 857 -45.94 4.09 -11.70
CA LEU A 857 -47.19 4.83 -11.83
C LEU A 857 -47.65 4.98 -13.28
N LEU A 858 -46.71 5.14 -14.21
CA LEU A 858 -47.01 5.49 -15.60
C LEU A 858 -47.46 4.27 -16.41
N THR A 859 -48.56 4.42 -17.16
CA THR A 859 -49.13 3.35 -17.99
C THR A 859 -49.16 3.75 -19.46
N GLY A 860 -48.50 2.96 -20.32
CA GLY A 860 -48.48 3.22 -21.76
C GLY A 860 -47.57 4.36 -22.22
N TRP A 861 -46.67 4.85 -21.36
CA TRP A 861 -45.60 5.77 -21.76
C TRP A 861 -44.56 5.05 -22.63
N ASP A 862 -44.08 5.70 -23.69
CA ASP A 862 -43.14 5.15 -24.67
C ASP A 862 -41.66 5.34 -24.28
N HIS A 863 -41.42 5.73 -23.03
CA HIS A 863 -40.11 6.06 -22.46
C HIS A 863 -39.35 7.16 -23.22
N GLN A 864 -40.07 8.01 -23.98
CA GLN A 864 -39.48 9.15 -24.66
C GLN A 864 -39.62 10.42 -23.82
N ALA A 865 -38.50 11.11 -23.56
CA ALA A 865 -38.51 12.37 -22.80
C ALA A 865 -39.46 13.42 -23.40
N ALA A 866 -39.63 13.43 -24.73
CA ALA A 866 -40.50 14.38 -25.44
C ALA A 866 -42.00 14.20 -25.14
N THR A 867 -42.42 13.01 -24.71
CA THR A 867 -43.83 12.68 -24.43
C THR A 867 -44.13 12.66 -22.93
N LEU A 868 -43.11 12.70 -22.07
CA LEU A 868 -43.26 12.63 -20.61
C LEU A 868 -44.13 13.77 -20.04
N GLY A 869 -44.10 14.96 -20.64
CA GLY A 869 -44.95 16.08 -20.22
C GLY A 869 -46.45 15.83 -20.34
N ASN A 870 -46.87 14.80 -21.09
CA ASN A 870 -48.27 14.35 -21.10
C ASN A 870 -48.63 13.61 -19.81
N PHE A 871 -47.66 12.96 -19.17
CA PHE A 871 -47.84 12.11 -17.99
C PHE A 871 -47.45 12.81 -16.69
N VAL A 872 -46.46 13.71 -16.72
CA VAL A 872 -45.95 14.40 -15.54
C VAL A 872 -46.00 15.89 -15.78
N GLN A 873 -46.69 16.62 -14.90
CA GLN A 873 -46.76 18.07 -14.93
C GLN A 873 -46.08 18.64 -13.69
N VAL A 874 -45.25 19.66 -13.90
CA VAL A 874 -44.53 20.35 -12.82
C VAL A 874 -44.90 21.82 -12.88
N HIS A 875 -45.41 22.35 -11.77
CA HIS A 875 -45.78 23.76 -11.67
C HIS A 875 -45.37 24.35 -10.33
N THR A 876 -45.07 25.65 -10.32
CA THR A 876 -44.69 26.35 -9.08
C THR A 876 -45.92 26.93 -8.38
N SER A 877 -46.01 26.77 -7.07
CA SER A 877 -47.02 27.39 -6.21
C SER A 877 -46.34 28.18 -5.10
N GLY A 878 -46.27 29.51 -5.23
CA GLY A 878 -45.49 30.34 -4.33
C GLY A 878 -43.99 30.00 -4.39
N ALA A 879 -43.42 29.59 -3.27
CA ALA A 879 -42.02 29.15 -3.18
C ALA A 879 -41.83 27.65 -3.46
N ASN A 880 -42.92 26.90 -3.70
CA ASN A 880 -42.90 25.44 -3.80
C ASN A 880 -42.99 24.97 -5.25
N THR A 881 -42.58 23.72 -5.49
CA THR A 881 -42.81 22.97 -6.73
C THR A 881 -43.84 21.90 -6.46
N VAL A 882 -44.87 21.80 -7.29
CA VAL A 882 -45.88 20.74 -7.24
C VAL A 882 -45.69 19.86 -8.46
N ILE A 883 -45.55 18.56 -8.22
CA ILE A 883 -45.47 17.53 -9.25
C ILE A 883 -46.80 16.78 -9.25
N SER A 884 -47.43 16.75 -10.41
CA SER A 884 -48.70 16.08 -10.65
C SER A 884 -48.49 14.97 -11.68
N VAL A 885 -49.28 13.90 -11.56
CA VAL A 885 -49.22 12.74 -12.47
C VAL A 885 -50.56 12.53 -13.17
N ASP A 886 -50.50 12.26 -14.47
CA ASP A 886 -51.56 11.69 -15.30
C ASP A 886 -51.09 10.33 -15.82
N ARG A 887 -51.65 9.25 -15.26
CA ARG A 887 -51.08 7.91 -15.43
C ARG A 887 -51.22 7.34 -16.83
N ASP A 888 -52.22 7.76 -17.61
CA ASP A 888 -52.40 7.38 -19.02
C ASP A 888 -52.12 8.54 -20.00
N GLY A 889 -51.54 9.63 -19.49
CA GLY A 889 -51.00 10.73 -20.26
C GLY A 889 -52.08 11.53 -20.99
N VAL A 890 -52.29 11.23 -22.28
CA VAL A 890 -53.36 11.83 -23.09
C VAL A 890 -54.66 11.02 -23.09
N GLY A 891 -54.67 9.90 -22.36
CA GLY A 891 -55.87 9.09 -22.17
C GLY A 891 -56.92 9.82 -21.33
N SER A 892 -58.03 9.14 -21.07
CA SER A 892 -59.15 9.71 -20.31
C SER A 892 -59.49 8.91 -19.07
N ALA A 893 -58.71 7.88 -18.75
CA ALA A 893 -58.93 7.05 -17.56
C ALA A 893 -58.51 7.82 -16.30
N PHE A 894 -57.43 8.59 -16.39
CA PHE A 894 -56.96 9.44 -15.32
C PHE A 894 -56.93 10.91 -15.74
N LYS A 895 -56.66 11.76 -14.76
CA LYS A 895 -56.41 13.19 -14.95
C LYS A 895 -55.20 13.55 -14.10
N SER A 896 -54.39 14.48 -14.61
CA SER A 896 -53.34 15.15 -13.84
C SER A 896 -53.81 15.47 -12.41
N THR A 897 -53.21 14.80 -11.43
CA THR A 897 -53.50 14.93 -10.00
C THR A 897 -52.20 15.16 -9.25
N ASP A 898 -52.20 16.08 -8.28
CA ASP A 898 -51.03 16.40 -7.47
C ASP A 898 -50.57 15.16 -6.71
N LEU A 899 -49.27 14.85 -6.82
CA LEU A 899 -48.63 13.69 -6.21
C LEU A 899 -47.75 14.14 -5.04
N VAL A 900 -46.87 15.13 -5.28
CA VAL A 900 -45.93 15.63 -4.27
C VAL A 900 -45.69 17.12 -4.39
N THR A 901 -45.61 17.80 -3.25
CA THR A 901 -45.18 19.19 -3.14
C THR A 901 -43.78 19.27 -2.53
N LEU A 902 -42.81 19.76 -3.31
CA LEU A 902 -41.46 20.07 -2.84
C LEU A 902 -41.44 21.50 -2.30
N GLU A 903 -41.12 21.65 -1.02
CA GLU A 903 -41.22 22.94 -0.34
C GLU A 903 -39.99 23.80 -0.55
N ASN A 904 -40.21 25.11 -0.69
CA ASN A 904 -39.14 26.11 -0.77
C ASN A 904 -38.12 25.89 -1.90
N VAL A 905 -38.48 25.11 -2.92
CA VAL A 905 -37.69 24.87 -4.13
C VAL A 905 -38.56 25.12 -5.36
N GLN A 906 -37.99 25.77 -6.38
CA GLN A 906 -38.64 26.02 -7.66
C GLN A 906 -37.90 25.29 -8.78
N LEU A 907 -38.50 24.24 -9.31
CA LEU A 907 -37.95 23.39 -10.36
C LEU A 907 -38.94 23.28 -11.52
N THR A 908 -38.41 23.09 -12.71
CA THR A 908 -39.17 22.66 -13.88
C THR A 908 -39.01 21.16 -14.09
N LEU A 909 -39.89 20.56 -14.90
CA LEU A 909 -39.72 19.17 -15.34
C LEU A 909 -38.34 18.93 -15.98
N ASN A 910 -37.84 19.90 -16.73
CA ASN A 910 -36.52 19.79 -17.36
C ASN A 910 -35.38 19.78 -16.32
N ASP A 911 -35.47 20.57 -15.25
CA ASP A 911 -34.45 20.58 -14.18
C ASP A 911 -34.38 19.23 -13.47
N LEU A 912 -35.54 18.61 -13.23
CA LEU A 912 -35.63 17.27 -12.63
C LEU A 912 -35.04 16.18 -13.53
N LEU A 913 -35.24 16.28 -14.85
CA LEU A 913 -34.76 15.28 -15.81
C LEU A 913 -33.27 15.41 -16.10
N GLN A 914 -32.77 16.63 -16.31
CA GLN A 914 -31.35 16.84 -16.68
C GLN A 914 -30.38 16.37 -15.60
N ASN A 915 -30.82 16.35 -14.34
CA ASN A 915 -30.00 15.98 -13.20
C ASN A 915 -30.45 14.66 -12.55
N ASN A 916 -31.30 13.88 -13.22
CA ASN A 916 -31.76 12.57 -12.79
C ASN A 916 -32.44 12.54 -11.40
N HIS A 917 -33.22 13.59 -11.09
CA HIS A 917 -34.02 13.71 -9.88
C HIS A 917 -35.44 13.14 -10.02
N LEU A 918 -35.84 12.77 -11.23
CA LEU A 918 -37.12 12.10 -11.50
C LEU A 918 -36.86 10.79 -12.25
N ILE A 919 -37.10 9.67 -11.59
CA ILE A 919 -36.98 8.32 -12.14
C ILE A 919 -38.34 7.91 -12.69
N THR A 920 -38.38 7.54 -13.98
CA THR A 920 -39.63 7.30 -14.72
C THR A 920 -39.64 5.97 -15.50
N GLY A 921 -38.52 5.24 -15.51
CA GLY A 921 -38.37 3.94 -16.15
C GLY A 921 -37.20 3.16 -15.54
N GLY A 922 -37.34 1.83 -15.50
CA GLY A 922 -36.30 0.90 -15.03
C GLY A 922 -35.32 0.47 -16.10
#